data_AF-A0A920CDM1-F1
#
_entry.id   AF-A0A920CDM1-F1
#
_cell.length_a   1.000
_cell.length_b   1.000
_cell.length_c   1.000
_cell.angle_alpha   90.00
_cell.angle_beta   90.00
_cell.angle_gamma   90.00
#
_symmetry.space_group_name_H-M   'P 1'
#
loop_
_entity.id
_entity.type
_entity.pdbx_description
1 polymer ?
#
loop_
_entity_poly.entity_id
_entity_poly.type
_entity_poly.pdbx_seq_one_letter_code
_entity_poly.pdbx_strand_id
1 'polypeptide(L)'
;MKKFIAVTLSATMVLSTLALTVDLSPLKINNIDAVSAASEEASTAPAKEPVKTTTPAKTTTPSKTTTTPSKTTTPAKSTTTPAKTTTPAKTTTTPKTEPVAEPVATPANPYKDGVYVTYGNAYSKGTEGAKVTIKDGKVADLELLRTSPKLIDRDVRNNYSGLWQAYEPVANSIIGKTREQAAEVDVVSGATRSCDGWKLAVDRAFERALVEKPAGKVYFEGEHMGVDPEGKYMVFANYDANRLLGVKVYPLTEKGEAIDEATMTAEQAKEVYTLANALLYQGTKAVAVKGMEAEFKAAINAFWDAEQNAKIDNGVKYIDGFYSAYGEARDKGVERADIYIRNGKLVDVQLYRLGANLLDRGDTAYADVVKANAPMTAKLLANGSYIENFSDADAISGATESSHSWNEAVERAFEKALAVQDGKKYFEGTFAGVDNQSRVLLLTDIQNDKVAKVTTYLFDEAGKLIKNEDLSEAQQAFVAAANEGLVLKGANLGSIGGQGGLTLAAKAALQDALDNASKTQSNYRDGKFTGYGGAYDKGANQADVTLRNGKIVGIDLYRVGVNMVDRGSSAYADVIRAIPILKASFINGATRENAAQVDAVSGATSSSEALKSAVSQAYKRAEISESYKTAYANGVFPGTNSDKSVYVMATIEKNIPVKMQVYFLDQAGKIIADDKLSADQLAVRQEIEAGTTNGLHKYGYRPAAFGDSDEVKAVSGKVIEAIKSSLENAGI
;
A
#
# COMPACT_ATOMS: atom_id res chain seq x y z
N MET A 1 -15.02 65.23 52.50
CA MET A 1 -13.66 64.64 52.61
C MET A 1 -13.43 63.71 51.41
N LYS A 2 -12.17 63.41 51.06
CA LYS A 2 -11.80 62.66 49.84
C LYS A 2 -12.29 61.19 49.86
N LYS A 3 -12.77 60.67 48.73
CA LYS A 3 -12.03 59.74 47.84
C LYS A 3 -12.80 59.44 46.54
N PHE A 4 -12.05 59.08 45.50
CA PHE A 4 -12.49 58.84 44.12
C PHE A 4 -12.94 57.38 43.90
N ILE A 5 -13.78 57.14 42.89
CA ILE A 5 -13.41 56.50 41.59
C ILE A 5 -14.55 56.73 40.58
N ALA A 6 -14.18 57.00 39.32
CA ALA A 6 -15.03 57.30 38.16
C ALA A 6 -14.67 56.27 37.05
N VAL A 7 -15.61 55.62 36.35
CA VAL A 7 -16.55 56.12 35.32
C VAL A 7 -15.85 56.57 34.04
N THR A 8 -16.27 56.30 32.79
CA THR A 8 -16.94 55.15 32.10
C THR A 8 -16.82 55.42 30.57
N LEU A 9 -17.26 54.47 29.73
CA LEU A 9 -17.89 54.66 28.40
C LEU A 9 -17.05 55.07 27.15
N SER A 10 -17.20 54.21 26.12
CA SER A 10 -17.56 54.52 24.71
C SER A 10 -16.88 55.62 23.89
N ALA A 11 -16.45 55.24 22.66
CA ALA A 11 -17.06 55.74 21.40
C ALA A 11 -16.49 55.02 20.16
N THR A 12 -17.32 54.85 19.13
CA THR A 12 -16.91 54.41 17.78
C THR A 12 -16.66 55.64 16.92
N MET A 13 -15.57 55.68 16.14
CA MET A 13 -15.47 56.59 14.99
C MET A 13 -14.66 55.98 13.85
N VAL A 14 -14.99 56.40 12.64
CA VAL A 14 -14.39 55.97 11.37
C VAL A 14 -13.57 57.13 10.80
N LEU A 15 -12.60 56.79 9.93
CA LEU A 15 -12.07 57.55 8.79
C LEU A 15 -10.62 58.08 8.87
N SER A 16 -9.96 57.91 7.72
CA SER A 16 -8.87 58.70 7.13
C SER A 16 -7.42 58.21 7.32
N THR A 17 -6.70 58.33 6.21
CA THR A 17 -5.32 57.93 5.97
C THR A 17 -4.33 58.95 6.52
N LEU A 18 -3.33 58.50 7.28
CA LEU A 18 -2.08 59.23 7.45
C LEU A 18 -0.92 58.26 7.20
N ALA A 19 -0.14 58.53 6.16
CA ALA A 19 1.12 57.84 5.93
C ALA A 19 2.16 58.39 6.92
N LEU A 20 2.66 57.51 7.79
CA LEU A 20 3.78 57.81 8.67
C LEU A 20 4.77 56.65 8.57
N THR A 21 5.78 56.86 7.72
CA THR A 21 7.01 56.06 7.70
C THR A 21 7.71 56.24 9.05
N VAL A 22 7.81 55.17 9.82
CA VAL A 22 8.67 55.11 11.02
C VAL A 22 9.61 53.92 10.90
N ASP A 23 10.84 54.17 11.30
CA ASP A 23 12.05 53.40 11.03
C ASP A 23 12.04 51.99 11.65
N LEU A 24 12.70 51.05 10.98
CA LEU A 24 12.85 49.66 11.40
C LEU A 24 14.13 49.50 12.23
N SER A 25 13.99 49.47 13.56
CA SER A 25 15.02 48.93 14.46
C SER A 25 14.38 48.26 15.68
N PRO A 26 14.92 47.10 16.13
CA PRO A 26 14.12 46.15 16.89
C PRO A 26 13.99 46.48 18.38
N LEU A 27 12.75 46.58 18.88
CA LEU A 27 12.48 46.43 20.30
C LEU A 27 12.75 44.99 20.73
N LYS A 28 13.65 44.81 21.71
CA LYS A 28 13.81 43.54 22.42
C LYS A 28 12.60 43.32 23.33
N ILE A 29 11.83 42.26 23.06
CA ILE A 29 10.93 41.66 24.06
C ILE A 29 11.56 40.33 24.48
N ASN A 30 11.90 40.24 25.76
CA ASN A 30 12.34 38.98 26.38
C ASN A 30 11.12 38.20 26.88
N ASN A 31 11.26 36.88 26.93
CA ASN A 31 10.30 35.88 27.42
C ASN A 31 9.13 35.55 26.47
N ILE A 32 9.45 34.74 25.46
CA ILE A 32 8.56 33.64 25.04
C ILE A 32 9.29 32.34 25.37
N ASP A 33 8.62 31.46 26.08
CA ASP A 33 9.17 30.16 26.50
C ASP A 33 9.09 29.19 25.33
N ALA A 34 10.24 28.76 24.82
CA ALA A 34 10.35 27.94 23.62
C ALA A 34 10.39 26.46 24.01
N VAL A 35 9.23 25.79 23.92
CA VAL A 35 9.16 24.32 24.11
C VAL A 35 9.93 23.64 22.96
N SER A 36 10.85 22.75 23.35
CA SER A 36 11.89 22.19 22.50
C SER A 36 11.37 21.45 21.26
N ALA A 37 11.86 21.87 20.09
CA ALA A 37 12.01 20.98 18.94
C ALA A 37 13.40 20.31 19.04
N ALA A 38 13.43 18.99 19.24
CA ALA A 38 14.67 18.23 19.19
C ALA A 38 15.11 18.04 17.72
N SER A 39 16.14 18.80 17.31
CA SER A 39 16.82 18.60 16.03
C SER A 39 17.90 17.53 16.16
N GLU A 40 17.79 16.44 15.40
CA GLU A 40 18.88 15.50 15.20
C GLU A 40 19.88 16.08 14.20
N GLU A 41 20.99 16.66 14.69
CA GLU A 41 22.14 16.99 13.86
C GLU A 41 23.20 15.89 13.88
N ALA A 42 23.82 15.67 12.73
CA ALA A 42 24.91 14.70 12.57
C ALA A 42 26.17 15.17 13.31
N SER A 43 26.79 14.26 14.08
CA SER A 43 28.05 14.56 14.76
C SER A 43 29.23 14.51 13.79
N THR A 44 29.81 15.66 13.47
CA THR A 44 31.15 15.78 12.88
C THR A 44 31.94 16.91 13.56
N ALA A 45 32.91 16.56 14.40
CA ALA A 45 33.97 17.47 14.85
C ALA A 45 35.25 16.68 15.24
N PRO A 46 36.46 17.23 15.06
CA PRO A 46 37.69 16.44 14.97
C PRO A 46 38.50 16.33 16.28
N ALA A 47 39.51 15.46 16.25
CA ALA A 47 40.37 15.10 17.38
C ALA A 47 41.25 16.23 17.94
N LYS A 48 41.52 16.14 19.26
CA LYS A 48 42.72 16.70 19.91
C LYS A 48 43.29 15.69 20.93
N GLU A 49 44.60 15.74 21.10
CA GLU A 49 45.44 14.76 21.81
C GLU A 49 45.30 14.83 23.35
N PRO A 50 45.55 13.70 24.07
CA PRO A 50 45.87 13.71 25.49
C PRO A 50 47.37 13.49 25.77
N VAL A 51 47.89 14.18 26.79
CA VAL A 51 49.30 14.12 27.22
C VAL A 51 49.53 13.01 28.26
N LYS A 52 50.75 12.44 28.28
CA LYS A 52 51.36 11.53 29.29
C LYS A 52 51.17 12.05 30.74
N THR A 53 51.36 11.32 31.86
CA THR A 53 52.06 10.06 32.21
C THR A 53 51.56 9.63 33.61
N THR A 54 51.48 8.36 34.04
CA THR A 54 52.60 7.57 34.62
C THR A 54 52.13 6.16 35.02
N THR A 55 53.01 5.16 34.91
CA THR A 55 52.86 3.79 35.47
C THR A 55 53.65 3.68 36.79
N PRO A 56 53.36 2.69 37.66
CA PRO A 56 54.14 1.43 37.65
C PRO A 56 53.33 0.17 38.04
N ALA A 57 53.76 -1.09 37.90
CA ALA A 57 54.63 -1.85 36.99
C ALA A 57 54.93 -3.22 37.66
N LYS A 58 54.77 -4.35 36.93
CA LYS A 58 55.44 -5.67 37.17
C LYS A 58 55.06 -6.46 38.47
N THR A 59 55.15 -7.80 38.59
CA THR A 59 55.45 -8.97 37.69
C THR A 59 54.84 -10.25 38.29
N THR A 60 54.55 -11.30 37.51
CA THR A 60 55.14 -12.68 37.58
C THR A 60 54.41 -13.68 36.66
N THR A 61 55.02 -14.83 36.40
CA THR A 61 54.69 -15.80 35.32
C THR A 61 54.95 -17.25 35.84
N PRO A 62 54.86 -18.31 35.02
CA PRO A 62 53.69 -19.13 34.64
C PRO A 62 53.67 -20.54 35.31
N SER A 63 52.64 -21.37 35.01
CA SER A 63 52.86 -22.82 34.82
C SER A 63 51.82 -23.51 33.94
N LYS A 64 52.22 -24.66 33.36
CA LYS A 64 51.48 -25.52 32.41
C LYS A 64 50.52 -26.48 33.12
N THR A 65 49.47 -26.92 32.42
CA THR A 65 49.34 -28.36 32.08
C THR A 65 48.47 -28.59 30.85
N THR A 66 48.59 -29.77 30.25
CA THR A 66 48.05 -30.18 28.94
C THR A 66 47.27 -31.48 29.11
N THR A 67 46.14 -31.69 28.41
CA THR A 67 45.76 -32.99 27.78
C THR A 67 44.49 -32.87 26.94
N THR A 68 44.38 -33.75 25.93
CA THR A 68 43.27 -33.86 24.95
C THR A 68 42.94 -35.36 24.75
N PRO A 69 42.00 -35.76 23.89
CA PRO A 69 40.58 -36.08 24.14
C PRO A 69 40.26 -37.60 24.24
N SER A 70 39.00 -37.96 24.58
CA SER A 70 38.45 -39.28 24.15
C SER A 70 36.91 -39.34 24.02
N LYS A 71 36.47 -40.36 23.29
CA LYS A 71 35.23 -40.64 22.55
C LYS A 71 34.00 -41.16 23.33
N THR A 72 32.80 -40.81 22.79
CA THR A 72 31.63 -41.67 22.46
C THR A 72 30.82 -42.42 23.55
N THR A 73 29.48 -42.23 23.57
CA THR A 73 28.44 -43.28 23.34
C THR A 73 26.98 -42.74 23.38
N THR A 74 26.06 -43.42 22.68
CA THR A 74 24.60 -43.18 22.63
C THR A 74 23.86 -44.44 23.10
N PRO A 75 22.86 -44.34 24.01
CA PRO A 75 21.50 -44.88 23.78
C PRO A 75 20.38 -44.06 24.50
N ALA A 76 19.05 -44.20 24.28
CA ALA A 76 18.21 -44.74 23.18
C ALA A 76 16.74 -44.24 23.36
N LYS A 77 15.72 -44.97 22.84
CA LYS A 77 14.27 -44.64 22.81
C LYS A 77 13.44 -45.75 23.48
N SER A 78 12.29 -45.44 24.09
CA SER A 78 11.25 -46.45 24.42
C SER A 78 9.82 -45.87 24.46
N THR A 79 8.86 -46.67 24.02
CA THR A 79 7.42 -46.38 23.87
C THR A 79 6.60 -47.54 24.44
N THR A 80 5.45 -47.31 25.09
CA THR A 80 4.26 -48.21 25.00
C THR A 80 3.01 -47.67 25.72
N THR A 81 1.86 -47.86 25.08
CA THR A 81 0.47 -47.95 25.59
C THR A 81 -0.02 -49.42 25.36
N PRO A 82 -1.24 -49.90 25.69
CA PRO A 82 -2.37 -49.39 26.50
C PRO A 82 -3.03 -50.44 27.47
N ALA A 83 -4.11 -50.07 28.20
CA ALA A 83 -5.45 -50.75 28.24
C ALA A 83 -6.27 -50.71 29.56
N LYS A 84 -7.41 -49.97 29.50
CA LYS A 84 -8.82 -50.34 29.84
C LYS A 84 -9.30 -50.90 31.23
N THR A 85 -10.32 -50.20 31.78
CA THR A 85 -11.53 -50.64 32.55
C THR A 85 -11.43 -51.28 33.95
N THR A 86 -12.06 -50.64 34.95
CA THR A 86 -13.35 -51.05 35.59
C THR A 86 -13.89 -49.99 36.57
N THR A 87 -15.23 -49.83 36.64
CA THR A 87 -16.03 -49.14 37.67
C THR A 87 -17.03 -50.18 38.24
N PRO A 88 -17.90 -49.92 39.26
CA PRO A 88 -17.96 -48.82 40.25
C PRO A 88 -18.19 -49.30 41.72
N ALA A 89 -18.13 -48.38 42.69
CA ALA A 89 -18.85 -48.52 43.97
C ALA A 89 -19.28 -47.14 44.50
N LYS A 90 -20.45 -47.09 45.16
CA LYS A 90 -21.21 -45.88 45.49
C LYS A 90 -21.39 -45.74 47.00
N THR A 91 -21.10 -44.58 47.55
CA THR A 91 -21.58 -44.20 48.90
C THR A 91 -22.01 -42.73 48.92
N THR A 92 -23.11 -42.47 49.62
CA THR A 92 -23.88 -41.23 49.51
C THR A 92 -23.73 -40.39 50.77
N THR A 93 -23.31 -39.13 50.62
CA THR A 93 -23.49 -38.08 51.64
C THR A 93 -23.89 -36.76 50.95
N THR A 94 -25.03 -36.22 51.35
CA THR A 94 -25.63 -34.99 50.83
C THR A 94 -24.83 -33.74 51.18
N PRO A 95 -24.45 -32.88 50.22
CA PRO A 95 -23.88 -31.57 50.51
C PRO A 95 -24.94 -30.58 51.00
N LYS A 96 -24.53 -29.74 51.95
CA LYS A 96 -25.26 -28.57 52.43
C LYS A 96 -25.21 -27.47 51.36
N THR A 97 -26.33 -26.77 51.15
CA THR A 97 -26.44 -25.71 50.13
C THR A 97 -25.51 -24.53 50.46
N GLU A 98 -24.56 -24.24 49.58
CA GLU A 98 -23.91 -22.92 49.50
C GLU A 98 -24.69 -22.01 48.54
N PRO A 99 -24.59 -20.67 48.68
CA PRO A 99 -25.29 -19.75 47.77
C PRO A 99 -24.75 -19.91 46.35
N VAL A 100 -25.67 -20.06 45.38
CA VAL A 100 -25.33 -19.93 43.97
C VAL A 100 -24.80 -18.51 43.77
N ALA A 101 -23.52 -18.38 43.43
CA ALA A 101 -23.01 -17.12 42.91
C ALA A 101 -23.78 -16.82 41.62
N GLU A 102 -24.35 -15.62 41.51
CA GLU A 102 -24.99 -15.18 40.28
C GLU A 102 -24.02 -15.36 39.11
N PRO A 103 -24.50 -15.78 37.92
CA PRO A 103 -23.63 -15.82 36.76
C PRO A 103 -23.08 -14.42 36.56
N VAL A 104 -21.75 -14.28 36.67
CA VAL A 104 -21.07 -13.01 36.37
C VAL A 104 -21.48 -12.64 34.95
N ALA A 105 -22.34 -11.64 34.84
CA ALA A 105 -22.78 -11.15 33.55
C ALA A 105 -21.53 -10.69 32.81
N THR A 106 -21.18 -11.38 31.71
CA THR A 106 -20.14 -10.92 30.81
C THR A 106 -20.46 -9.47 30.49
N PRO A 107 -19.58 -8.50 30.82
CA PRO A 107 -19.88 -7.10 30.60
C PRO A 107 -20.22 -6.92 29.12
N ALA A 108 -21.40 -6.37 28.85
CA ALA A 108 -21.90 -6.22 27.49
C ALA A 108 -20.85 -5.44 26.69
N ASN A 109 -20.42 -5.99 25.54
CA ASN A 109 -19.45 -5.36 24.67
C ASN A 109 -19.94 -3.93 24.33
N PRO A 110 -19.24 -2.86 24.77
CA PRO A 110 -19.69 -1.49 24.55
C PRO A 110 -19.35 -0.98 23.14
N TYR A 111 -18.61 -1.78 22.36
CA TYR A 111 -18.16 -1.46 21.02
C TYR A 111 -19.05 -2.10 19.97
N LYS A 112 -19.47 -1.33 18.97
CA LYS A 112 -20.07 -1.83 17.75
C LYS A 112 -19.00 -2.54 16.91
N ASP A 113 -19.32 -3.72 16.42
CA ASP A 113 -18.47 -4.43 15.46
C ASP A 113 -18.40 -3.66 14.13
N GLY A 114 -17.21 -3.59 13.52
CA GLY A 114 -16.99 -2.87 12.27
C GLY A 114 -15.52 -2.58 11.97
N VAL A 115 -15.28 -1.90 10.85
CA VAL A 115 -13.95 -1.46 10.43
C VAL A 115 -13.82 0.05 10.66
N TYR A 116 -12.78 0.45 11.39
CA TYR A 116 -12.57 1.82 11.84
C TYR A 116 -11.20 2.30 11.40
N VAL A 117 -11.16 3.30 10.52
CA VAL A 117 -9.91 3.98 10.13
C VAL A 117 -9.76 5.22 10.99
N THR A 118 -8.60 5.34 11.64
CA THR A 118 -8.29 6.41 12.61
C THR A 118 -6.80 6.75 12.57
N TYR A 119 -6.47 7.92 13.09
CA TYR A 119 -5.11 8.47 13.03
C TYR A 119 -4.67 8.91 14.43
N GLY A 120 -3.37 8.82 14.71
CA GLY A 120 -2.73 9.36 15.90
C GLY A 120 -2.49 10.87 15.78
N ASN A 121 -1.69 11.42 16.69
CA ASN A 121 -1.32 12.83 16.66
C ASN A 121 -0.37 13.13 15.51
N ALA A 122 -0.74 14.09 14.68
CA ALA A 122 0.00 14.46 13.49
C ALA A 122 1.18 15.39 13.80
N TYR A 123 2.14 15.42 12.87
CA TYR A 123 3.35 16.23 12.95
C TYR A 123 3.88 16.57 11.55
N SER A 124 4.92 17.41 11.48
CA SER A 124 5.49 17.96 10.23
C SER A 124 5.98 16.93 9.18
N LYS A 125 5.95 15.62 9.46
CA LYS A 125 6.32 14.54 8.52
C LYS A 125 5.20 13.49 8.30
N GLY A 126 3.95 13.80 8.69
CA GLY A 126 2.76 12.97 8.50
C GLY A 126 2.00 12.65 9.79
N THR A 127 1.17 11.61 9.76
CA THR A 127 0.61 10.97 10.97
C THR A 127 0.58 9.45 10.82
N GLU A 128 0.86 8.74 11.91
CA GLU A 128 0.58 7.31 12.04
C GLU A 128 -0.93 7.07 12.14
N GLY A 129 -1.42 5.96 11.59
CA GLY A 129 -2.83 5.59 11.65
C GLY A 129 -3.04 4.09 11.68
N ALA A 130 -4.30 3.69 11.79
CA ALA A 130 -4.68 2.28 11.81
C ALA A 130 -6.06 2.10 11.16
N LYS A 131 -6.20 1.04 10.38
CA LYS A 131 -7.48 0.46 9.96
C LYS A 131 -7.72 -0.77 10.84
N VAL A 132 -8.64 -0.63 11.78
CA VAL A 132 -8.88 -1.59 12.86
C VAL A 132 -10.23 -2.26 12.63
N THR A 133 -10.25 -3.57 12.48
CA THR A 133 -11.49 -4.35 12.51
C THR A 133 -11.76 -4.73 13.96
N ILE A 134 -12.82 -4.19 14.55
CA ILE A 134 -13.27 -4.53 15.90
C ILE A 134 -14.38 -5.56 15.80
N LYS A 135 -14.26 -6.64 16.57
CA LYS A 135 -15.27 -7.69 16.69
C LYS A 135 -15.30 -8.24 18.11
N ASP A 136 -16.49 -8.44 18.69
CA ASP A 136 -16.67 -9.01 20.03
C ASP A 136 -15.84 -8.28 21.11
N GLY A 137 -15.67 -6.96 20.95
CA GLY A 137 -14.90 -6.08 21.84
C GLY A 137 -13.37 -6.18 21.73
N LYS A 138 -12.86 -6.79 20.65
CA LYS A 138 -11.42 -7.02 20.42
C LYS A 138 -10.99 -6.61 19.02
N VAL A 139 -9.70 -6.35 18.84
CA VAL A 139 -9.09 -6.20 17.51
C VAL A 139 -9.07 -7.56 16.82
N ALA A 140 -9.91 -7.74 15.80
CA ALA A 140 -9.97 -8.95 14.99
C ALA A 140 -8.98 -8.93 13.81
N ASP A 141 -8.69 -7.74 13.28
CA ASP A 141 -7.72 -7.49 12.22
C ASP A 141 -7.20 -6.05 12.32
N LEU A 142 -5.99 -5.80 11.82
CA LEU A 142 -5.28 -4.54 12.00
C LEU A 142 -4.29 -4.27 10.86
N GLU A 143 -4.56 -3.24 10.07
CA GLU A 143 -3.59 -2.68 9.14
C GLU A 143 -3.02 -1.38 9.71
N LEU A 144 -1.71 -1.34 9.96
CA LEU A 144 -1.01 -0.15 10.42
C LEU A 144 -0.70 0.78 9.23
N LEU A 145 -1.06 2.06 9.36
CA LEU A 145 -0.96 3.07 8.31
C LEU A 145 0.08 4.14 8.66
N ARG A 146 0.67 4.77 7.64
CA ARG A 146 1.40 6.03 7.82
C ARG A 146 1.10 6.97 6.66
N THR A 147 0.30 8.00 6.92
CA THR A 147 -0.19 8.93 5.90
C THR A 147 0.91 9.88 5.41
N SER A 148 0.78 10.32 4.17
CA SER A 148 1.45 11.51 3.62
C SER A 148 0.42 12.56 3.19
N PRO A 149 0.83 13.76 2.76
CA PRO A 149 -0.10 14.78 2.31
C PRO A 149 -0.95 14.43 1.06
N LYS A 150 -0.69 13.30 0.38
CA LYS A 150 -1.50 12.81 -0.76
C LYS A 150 -1.98 11.37 -0.62
N LEU A 151 -1.48 10.61 0.36
CA LEU A 151 -1.71 9.17 0.47
C LEU A 151 -2.23 8.80 1.86
N ILE A 152 -3.33 8.04 1.88
CA ILE A 152 -3.88 7.39 3.09
C ILE A 152 -2.81 6.47 3.71
N ASP A 153 -1.99 5.85 2.87
CA ASP A 153 -0.82 5.11 3.30
C ASP A 153 0.36 5.34 2.35
N ARG A 154 1.51 5.68 2.93
CA ARG A 154 2.76 5.90 2.21
C ARG A 154 3.53 4.59 2.10
N ASP A 155 3.95 4.27 0.87
CA ASP A 155 4.92 3.20 0.56
C ASP A 155 6.01 3.12 1.64
N VAL A 156 6.10 1.95 2.25
CA VAL A 156 6.88 1.70 3.46
C VAL A 156 8.38 1.94 3.22
N ARG A 157 8.88 1.73 2.00
CA ARG A 157 10.27 2.01 1.61
C ARG A 157 10.63 3.49 1.75
N ASN A 158 9.62 4.37 1.65
CA ASN A 158 9.79 5.82 1.79
C ASN A 158 9.68 6.32 3.25
N ASN A 159 9.36 5.44 4.22
CA ASN A 159 9.46 5.74 5.65
C ASN A 159 10.93 5.72 6.12
N TYR A 160 11.17 5.90 7.42
CA TYR A 160 12.52 5.73 7.98
C TYR A 160 12.81 4.25 8.24
N SER A 161 14.04 3.80 8.02
CA SER A 161 14.35 2.36 7.94
C SER A 161 14.13 1.60 9.25
N GLY A 162 14.22 2.27 10.40
CA GLY A 162 13.85 1.70 11.71
C GLY A 162 12.39 1.26 11.82
N LEU A 163 11.51 1.77 10.95
CA LEU A 163 10.09 1.41 10.92
C LEU A 163 9.82 0.08 10.21
N TRP A 164 10.67 -0.31 9.25
CA TRP A 164 10.43 -1.45 8.37
C TRP A 164 10.26 -2.78 9.11
N GLN A 165 10.90 -2.91 10.28
CA GLN A 165 10.82 -4.10 11.14
C GLN A 165 9.85 -3.95 12.32
N ALA A 166 9.16 -2.81 12.44
CA ALA A 166 8.22 -2.54 13.53
C ALA A 166 6.76 -2.91 13.19
N TYR A 167 6.37 -2.84 11.92
CA TYR A 167 5.00 -3.12 11.47
C TYR A 167 4.49 -4.51 11.92
N GLU A 168 5.21 -5.58 11.57
CA GLU A 168 4.82 -6.96 11.90
C GLU A 168 4.71 -7.22 13.42
N PRO A 169 5.73 -6.97 14.26
CA PRO A 169 5.62 -7.25 15.69
C PRO A 169 4.58 -6.38 16.39
N VAL A 170 4.41 -5.10 16.04
CA VAL A 170 3.38 -4.25 16.65
C VAL A 170 1.99 -4.76 16.31
N ALA A 171 1.69 -5.02 15.03
CA ALA A 171 0.38 -5.52 14.63
C ALA A 171 0.05 -6.87 15.28
N ASN A 172 0.98 -7.85 15.22
CA ASN A 172 0.83 -9.15 15.89
C ASN A 172 0.59 -9.01 17.40
N SER A 173 1.23 -8.02 18.05
CA SER A 173 1.08 -7.80 19.48
C SER A 173 -0.25 -7.13 19.88
N ILE A 174 -1.02 -6.60 18.92
CA ILE A 174 -2.32 -5.93 19.14
C ILE A 174 -3.50 -6.82 18.72
N ILE A 175 -3.36 -7.64 17.67
CA ILE A 175 -4.43 -8.54 17.21
C ILE A 175 -4.87 -9.49 18.35
N GLY A 176 -6.18 -9.65 18.50
CA GLY A 176 -6.83 -10.45 19.55
C GLY A 176 -7.01 -9.76 20.90
N LYS A 177 -6.55 -8.51 21.07
CA LYS A 177 -6.60 -7.76 22.34
C LYS A 177 -7.83 -6.85 22.47
N THR A 178 -8.19 -6.54 23.72
CA THR A 178 -9.11 -5.44 24.06
C THR A 178 -8.39 -4.08 23.97
N ARG A 179 -9.14 -2.97 24.10
CA ARG A 179 -8.61 -1.60 24.14
C ARG A 179 -7.47 -1.45 25.17
N GLU A 180 -7.69 -1.91 26.39
CA GLU A 180 -6.77 -1.78 27.52
C GLU A 180 -5.48 -2.58 27.26
N GLN A 181 -5.63 -3.82 26.82
CA GLN A 181 -4.50 -4.71 26.51
C GLN A 181 -3.67 -4.20 25.32
N ALA A 182 -4.29 -3.48 24.37
CA ALA A 182 -3.60 -2.83 23.25
C ALA A 182 -2.81 -1.59 23.73
N ALA A 183 -3.32 -0.84 24.70
CA ALA A 183 -2.58 0.27 25.31
C ALA A 183 -1.33 -0.20 26.09
N GLU A 184 -1.35 -1.42 26.64
CA GLU A 184 -0.22 -2.05 27.34
C GLU A 184 0.85 -2.68 26.42
N VAL A 185 0.68 -2.63 25.09
CA VAL A 185 1.66 -3.17 24.12
C VAL A 185 3.03 -2.50 24.25
N ASP A 186 4.09 -3.30 24.36
CA ASP A 186 5.48 -2.83 24.30
C ASP A 186 5.81 -2.23 22.93
N VAL A 187 6.57 -1.14 22.93
CA VAL A 187 7.04 -0.47 21.71
C VAL A 187 8.28 -1.15 21.13
N VAL A 188 8.45 -1.08 19.81
CA VAL A 188 9.65 -1.58 19.14
C VAL A 188 10.77 -0.52 19.22
N SER A 189 11.97 -0.96 19.63
CA SER A 189 13.15 -0.09 19.71
C SER A 189 13.50 0.50 18.33
N GLY A 190 13.77 1.80 18.27
CA GLY A 190 13.96 2.54 17.01
C GLY A 190 12.67 2.98 16.32
N ALA A 191 11.50 2.60 16.86
CA ALA A 191 10.17 2.93 16.31
C ALA A 191 9.19 3.49 17.36
N THR A 192 9.65 3.76 18.61
CA THR A 192 8.83 4.15 19.77
C THR A 192 7.71 5.14 19.45
N ARG A 193 8.06 6.31 18.90
CA ARG A 193 7.10 7.38 18.54
C ARG A 193 5.98 6.88 17.62
N SER A 194 6.31 6.10 16.60
CA SER A 194 5.31 5.58 15.66
C SER A 194 4.52 4.42 16.26
N CYS A 195 5.11 3.62 17.15
CA CYS A 195 4.38 2.61 17.94
C CYS A 195 3.33 3.28 18.84
N ASP A 196 3.69 4.37 19.53
CA ASP A 196 2.75 5.15 20.34
C ASP A 196 1.66 5.81 19.49
N GLY A 197 2.02 6.32 18.30
CA GLY A 197 1.05 6.84 17.32
C GLY A 197 0.06 5.78 16.81
N TRP A 198 0.53 4.57 16.53
CA TRP A 198 -0.32 3.43 16.15
C TRP A 198 -1.20 2.94 17.30
N LYS A 199 -0.68 2.84 18.53
CA LYS A 199 -1.46 2.49 19.72
C LYS A 199 -2.55 3.54 19.99
N LEU A 200 -2.24 4.83 19.82
CA LEU A 200 -3.21 5.92 19.91
C LEU A 200 -4.27 5.85 18.81
N ALA A 201 -3.90 5.48 17.57
CA ALA A 201 -4.88 5.24 16.52
C ALA A 201 -5.82 4.07 16.89
N VAL A 202 -5.29 2.94 17.37
CA VAL A 202 -6.11 1.80 17.84
C VAL A 202 -7.03 2.20 19.00
N ASP A 203 -6.54 2.99 19.95
CA ASP A 203 -7.37 3.52 21.05
C ASP A 203 -8.53 4.39 20.53
N ARG A 204 -8.23 5.31 19.60
CA ARG A 204 -9.23 6.14 18.91
C ARG A 204 -10.22 5.32 18.08
N ALA A 205 -9.81 4.18 17.52
CA ALA A 205 -10.70 3.26 16.83
C ALA A 205 -11.74 2.65 17.80
N PHE A 206 -11.32 2.22 19.00
CA PHE A 206 -12.24 1.77 20.04
C PHE A 206 -13.17 2.90 20.51
N GLU A 207 -12.69 4.13 20.69
CA GLU A 207 -13.56 5.27 21.02
C GLU A 207 -14.60 5.57 19.91
N ARG A 208 -14.19 5.51 18.64
CA ARG A 208 -15.09 5.65 17.49
C ARG A 208 -16.07 4.48 17.41
N ALA A 209 -15.70 3.28 17.87
CA ALA A 209 -16.55 2.10 17.90
C ALA A 209 -17.59 2.09 19.04
N LEU A 210 -17.44 2.90 20.08
CA LEU A 210 -18.40 2.95 21.20
C LEU A 210 -19.84 3.14 20.72
N VAL A 211 -20.78 2.36 21.25
CA VAL A 211 -22.22 2.51 21.02
C VAL A 211 -22.72 3.82 21.63
N GLU A 212 -22.32 4.11 22.87
CA GLU A 212 -22.56 5.40 23.54
C GLU A 212 -21.29 6.25 23.47
N LYS A 213 -21.32 7.37 22.73
CA LYS A 213 -20.17 8.26 22.59
C LYS A 213 -19.84 8.97 23.91
N PRO A 214 -18.56 9.27 24.20
CA PRO A 214 -18.18 9.98 25.42
C PRO A 214 -18.91 11.32 25.57
N ALA A 215 -19.64 11.49 26.67
CA ALA A 215 -20.47 12.67 26.90
C ALA A 215 -19.62 13.95 26.92
N GLY A 216 -20.00 14.94 26.10
CA GLY A 216 -19.25 16.19 26.01
C GLY A 216 -17.84 16.03 25.43
N LYS A 217 -17.64 15.07 24.52
CA LYS A 217 -16.50 15.06 23.59
C LYS A 217 -17.01 14.97 22.14
N VAL A 218 -16.53 15.87 21.29
CA VAL A 218 -16.77 15.91 19.84
C VAL A 218 -15.54 15.42 19.08
N TYR A 219 -14.34 15.79 19.57
CA TYR A 219 -13.07 15.54 18.92
C TYR A 219 -12.13 14.72 19.80
N PHE A 220 -11.27 13.94 19.14
CA PHE A 220 -10.04 13.42 19.73
C PHE A 220 -9.08 14.60 20.00
N GLU A 221 -8.58 14.69 21.23
CA GLU A 221 -7.65 15.74 21.64
C GLU A 221 -6.29 15.61 20.93
N GLY A 222 -5.73 16.74 20.44
CA GLY A 222 -4.40 16.81 19.81
C GLY A 222 -4.39 17.45 18.40
N GLU A 223 -3.20 17.45 17.77
CA GLU A 223 -3.02 17.88 16.37
C GLU A 223 -3.46 16.80 15.39
N HIS A 224 -4.32 17.16 14.43
CA HIS A 224 -4.79 16.32 13.34
C HIS A 224 -4.38 16.94 12.01
N MET A 225 -3.89 16.12 11.08
CA MET A 225 -3.53 16.53 9.73
C MET A 225 -4.69 16.27 8.78
N GLY A 226 -4.87 17.17 7.83
CA GLY A 226 -5.77 16.98 6.69
C GLY A 226 -5.20 17.58 5.43
N VAL A 227 -5.71 17.10 4.30
CA VAL A 227 -5.09 17.30 2.99
C VAL A 227 -6.11 17.69 1.94
N ASP A 228 -5.68 18.55 1.02
CA ASP A 228 -6.44 18.94 -0.15
C ASP A 228 -6.33 17.86 -1.24
N PRO A 229 -7.43 17.40 -1.88
CA PRO A 229 -7.38 16.46 -2.99
C PRO A 229 -6.57 16.97 -4.20
N GLU A 230 -6.57 18.28 -4.46
CA GLU A 230 -5.73 18.89 -5.51
C GLU A 230 -4.23 18.91 -5.10
N GLY A 231 -3.93 18.58 -3.85
CA GLY A 231 -2.58 18.41 -3.33
C GLY A 231 -1.80 19.71 -3.17
N LYS A 232 -2.48 20.84 -2.98
CA LYS A 232 -1.89 22.18 -2.87
C LYS A 232 -1.52 22.56 -1.44
N TYR A 233 -2.35 22.19 -0.46
CA TYR A 233 -2.08 22.43 0.96
C TYR A 233 -2.29 21.20 1.84
N MET A 234 -1.53 21.19 2.92
CA MET A 234 -1.76 20.37 4.10
C MET A 234 -2.09 21.30 5.28
N VAL A 235 -3.06 20.90 6.10
CA VAL A 235 -3.52 21.66 7.25
C VAL A 235 -3.36 20.83 8.51
N PHE A 236 -2.81 21.42 9.57
CA PHE A 236 -2.85 20.88 10.92
C PHE A 236 -3.87 21.65 11.73
N ALA A 237 -4.83 20.95 12.31
CA ALA A 237 -5.85 21.50 13.19
C ALA A 237 -5.68 20.87 14.57
N ASN A 238 -5.41 21.68 15.58
CA ASN A 238 -5.27 21.26 16.97
C ASN A 238 -6.61 21.39 17.70
N TYR A 239 -7.08 20.34 18.37
CA TYR A 239 -8.37 20.32 19.07
C TYR A 239 -8.21 19.96 20.55
N ASP A 240 -9.01 20.58 21.42
CA ASP A 240 -9.42 19.94 22.67
C ASP A 240 -10.67 19.08 22.41
N ALA A 241 -11.22 18.46 23.45
CA ALA A 241 -12.37 17.56 23.32
C ALA A 241 -13.58 18.17 22.58
N ASN A 242 -13.73 19.50 22.55
CA ASN A 242 -14.95 20.17 22.05
C ASN A 242 -14.72 21.33 21.07
N ARG A 243 -13.50 21.86 20.95
CA ARG A 243 -13.21 23.01 20.07
C ARG A 243 -11.82 22.97 19.45
N LEU A 244 -11.71 23.69 18.34
CA LEU A 244 -10.46 24.04 17.69
C LEU A 244 -9.66 25.01 18.56
N LEU A 245 -8.36 24.75 18.71
CA LEU A 245 -7.39 25.54 19.47
C LEU A 245 -6.39 26.29 18.57
N GLY A 246 -6.09 25.75 17.39
CA GLY A 246 -5.08 26.31 16.49
C GLY A 246 -5.10 25.67 15.12
N VAL A 247 -4.67 26.42 14.10
CA VAL A 247 -4.52 25.94 12.72
C VAL A 247 -3.14 26.34 12.18
N LYS A 248 -2.47 25.43 11.50
CA LYS A 248 -1.27 25.67 10.68
C LYS A 248 -1.55 25.22 9.25
N VAL A 249 -1.03 25.95 8.27
CA VAL A 249 -1.20 25.65 6.84
C VAL A 249 0.18 25.54 6.21
N TYR A 250 0.44 24.45 5.49
CA TYR A 250 1.69 24.21 4.77
C TYR A 250 1.38 24.09 3.27
N PRO A 251 2.08 24.83 2.39
CA PRO A 251 2.00 24.59 0.96
C PRO A 251 2.75 23.30 0.63
N LEU A 252 2.27 22.61 -0.39
CA LEU A 252 2.84 21.36 -0.86
C LEU A 252 3.59 21.56 -2.18
N THR A 253 4.69 20.83 -2.36
CA THR A 253 5.35 20.68 -3.66
C THR A 253 4.48 19.85 -4.60
N GLU A 254 4.80 19.83 -5.90
CA GLU A 254 4.15 18.94 -6.88
C GLU A 254 4.15 17.46 -6.41
N LYS A 255 5.23 17.04 -5.73
CA LYS A 255 5.42 15.70 -5.14
C LYS A 255 4.57 15.45 -3.88
N GLY A 256 3.80 16.43 -3.41
CA GLY A 256 3.02 16.35 -2.18
C GLY A 256 3.88 16.43 -0.90
N GLU A 257 5.08 17.00 -0.98
CA GLU A 257 5.94 17.21 0.19
C GLU A 257 5.69 18.59 0.80
N ALA A 258 5.65 18.67 2.13
CA ALA A 258 5.48 19.93 2.85
C ALA A 258 6.67 20.86 2.62
N ILE A 259 6.41 22.11 2.20
CA ILE A 259 7.41 23.17 2.20
C ILE A 259 7.63 23.62 3.65
N ASP A 260 8.88 23.60 4.09
CA ASP A 260 9.26 23.97 5.45
C ASP A 260 9.14 25.50 5.65
N GLU A 261 8.68 25.95 6.82
CA GLU A 261 8.54 27.38 7.16
C GLU A 261 9.84 28.15 6.94
N ALA A 262 11.00 27.55 7.22
CA ALA A 262 12.31 28.16 7.00
C ALA A 262 12.69 28.32 5.51
N THR A 263 11.92 27.72 4.60
CA THR A 263 12.15 27.71 3.14
C THR A 263 11.06 28.43 2.34
N MET A 264 10.00 28.90 2.98
CA MET A 264 8.90 29.62 2.32
C MET A 264 9.36 31.00 1.81
N THR A 265 8.84 31.44 0.66
CA THR A 265 8.98 32.84 0.25
C THR A 265 8.13 33.75 1.14
N ALA A 266 8.39 35.07 1.12
CA ALA A 266 7.61 36.03 1.89
C ALA A 266 6.12 36.05 1.49
N GLU A 267 5.84 35.79 0.21
CA GLU A 267 4.50 35.67 -0.37
C GLU A 267 3.80 34.42 0.17
N GLN A 268 4.47 33.26 0.12
CA GLN A 268 3.96 32.01 0.67
C GLN A 268 3.67 32.12 2.17
N ALA A 269 4.60 32.68 2.95
CA ALA A 269 4.44 32.88 4.39
C ALA A 269 3.21 33.77 4.71
N LYS A 270 3.00 34.84 3.94
CA LYS A 270 1.84 35.73 4.08
C LYS A 270 0.53 35.05 3.68
N GLU A 271 0.55 34.25 2.61
CA GLU A 271 -0.57 33.46 2.13
C GLU A 271 -1.02 32.45 3.20
N VAL A 272 -0.12 31.59 3.68
CA VAL A 272 -0.47 30.57 4.68
C VAL A 272 -0.91 31.17 6.01
N TYR A 273 -0.33 32.30 6.42
CA TYR A 273 -0.80 33.05 7.59
C TYR A 273 -2.24 33.57 7.40
N THR A 274 -2.58 34.05 6.20
CA THR A 274 -3.93 34.53 5.88
C THR A 274 -4.95 33.37 5.92
N LEU A 275 -4.60 32.24 5.31
CA LEU A 275 -5.43 31.02 5.30
C LEU A 275 -5.62 30.46 6.72
N ALA A 276 -4.54 30.31 7.49
CA ALA A 276 -4.56 29.76 8.84
C ALA A 276 -5.47 30.55 9.79
N ASN A 277 -5.40 31.89 9.77
CA ASN A 277 -6.25 32.73 10.61
C ASN A 277 -7.73 32.65 10.23
N ALA A 278 -8.05 32.60 8.93
CA ALA A 278 -9.43 32.47 8.48
C ALA A 278 -10.04 31.11 8.86
N LEU A 279 -9.27 30.03 8.70
CA LEU A 279 -9.64 28.68 9.13
C LEU A 279 -9.77 28.56 10.65
N LEU A 280 -8.88 29.20 11.42
CA LEU A 280 -8.97 29.19 12.89
C LEU A 280 -10.24 29.88 13.41
N TYR A 281 -10.69 30.97 12.75
CA TYR A 281 -11.86 31.72 13.19
C TYR A 281 -13.19 31.21 12.63
N GLN A 282 -13.20 30.64 11.41
CA GLN A 282 -14.43 30.28 10.69
C GLN A 282 -14.51 28.78 10.32
N GLY A 283 -13.43 28.02 10.51
CA GLY A 283 -13.33 26.62 10.09
C GLY A 283 -13.63 26.45 8.61
N THR A 284 -14.46 25.46 8.28
CA THR A 284 -14.94 25.20 6.92
C THR A 284 -15.83 26.30 6.33
N LYS A 285 -16.22 27.32 7.11
CA LYS A 285 -17.01 28.48 6.66
C LYS A 285 -16.14 29.69 6.30
N ALA A 286 -14.82 29.52 6.24
CA ALA A 286 -13.87 30.58 5.89
C ALA A 286 -14.23 31.25 4.55
N VAL A 287 -14.46 32.55 4.56
CA VAL A 287 -14.76 33.33 3.36
C VAL A 287 -13.48 33.71 2.63
N ALA A 288 -13.40 33.40 1.35
CA ALA A 288 -12.23 33.72 0.52
C ALA A 288 -11.97 35.22 0.41
N VAL A 289 -10.69 35.59 0.50
CA VAL A 289 -10.22 36.93 0.11
C VAL A 289 -10.19 37.00 -1.42
N LYS A 290 -10.59 38.15 -1.98
CA LYS A 290 -10.63 38.36 -3.43
C LYS A 290 -9.25 38.13 -4.06
N GLY A 291 -9.19 37.25 -5.07
CA GLY A 291 -7.94 36.83 -5.72
C GLY A 291 -7.19 35.70 -5.00
N MET A 292 -7.81 35.06 -4.00
CA MET A 292 -7.31 33.87 -3.30
C MET A 292 -8.37 32.75 -3.26
N GLU A 293 -9.35 32.76 -4.18
CA GLU A 293 -10.51 31.87 -4.12
C GLU A 293 -10.13 30.38 -4.26
N ALA A 294 -9.12 30.06 -5.07
CA ALA A 294 -8.61 28.70 -5.24
C ALA A 294 -7.80 28.24 -4.01
N GLU A 295 -7.01 29.16 -3.44
CA GLU A 295 -6.17 28.96 -2.26
C GLU A 295 -7.05 28.64 -1.04
N PHE A 296 -8.11 29.43 -0.83
CA PHE A 296 -9.10 29.18 0.20
C PHE A 296 -9.86 27.87 -0.02
N LYS A 297 -10.30 27.56 -1.25
CA LYS A 297 -10.99 26.30 -1.56
C LYS A 297 -10.14 25.08 -1.15
N ALA A 298 -8.87 25.06 -1.56
CA ALA A 298 -7.94 23.99 -1.22
C ALA A 298 -7.66 23.92 0.30
N ALA A 299 -7.38 25.05 0.94
CA ALA A 299 -7.12 25.07 2.39
C ALA A 299 -8.35 24.68 3.23
N ILE A 300 -9.57 25.02 2.79
CA ILE A 300 -10.83 24.58 3.42
C ILE A 300 -11.04 23.07 3.23
N ASN A 301 -10.72 22.51 2.05
CA ASN A 301 -10.76 21.06 1.82
C ASN A 301 -9.82 20.31 2.76
N ALA A 302 -8.59 20.79 2.90
CA ALA A 302 -7.58 20.23 3.79
C ALA A 302 -7.98 20.36 5.28
N PHE A 303 -8.50 21.52 5.69
CA PHE A 303 -9.03 21.71 7.04
C PHE A 303 -10.21 20.77 7.34
N TRP A 304 -11.12 20.59 6.38
CA TRP A 304 -12.23 19.64 6.52
C TRP A 304 -11.73 18.21 6.74
N ASP A 305 -10.69 17.77 6.02
CA ASP A 305 -10.13 16.41 6.20
C ASP A 305 -9.51 16.27 7.59
N ALA A 306 -8.83 17.31 8.09
CA ALA A 306 -8.28 17.36 9.43
C ALA A 306 -9.39 17.26 10.49
N GLU A 307 -10.51 17.94 10.26
CA GLU A 307 -11.70 17.89 11.12
C GLU A 307 -12.36 16.49 11.13
N GLN A 308 -12.43 15.78 10.00
CA GLN A 308 -12.97 14.40 9.97
C GLN A 308 -12.03 13.38 10.61
N ASN A 309 -10.71 13.60 10.53
CA ASN A 309 -9.71 12.83 11.27
C ASN A 309 -9.85 13.08 12.79
N ALA A 310 -10.18 14.32 13.18
CA ALA A 310 -10.35 14.72 14.57
C ALA A 310 -11.67 14.26 15.22
N LYS A 311 -12.80 14.22 14.49
CA LYS A 311 -14.11 13.88 15.09
C LYS A 311 -14.15 12.46 15.62
N ILE A 312 -14.67 12.27 16.84
CA ILE A 312 -14.90 10.92 17.40
C ILE A 312 -15.93 10.18 16.53
N ASP A 313 -17.06 10.83 16.27
CA ASP A 313 -18.07 10.39 15.30
C ASP A 313 -18.04 11.31 14.07
N ASN A 314 -17.47 10.82 12.97
CA ASN A 314 -17.36 11.56 11.72
C ASN A 314 -18.50 11.20 10.72
N GLY A 315 -19.40 10.26 11.06
CA GLY A 315 -20.53 9.87 10.23
C GLY A 315 -20.20 9.34 8.83
N VAL A 316 -18.94 8.96 8.57
CA VAL A 316 -18.48 8.58 7.23
C VAL A 316 -19.09 7.23 6.81
N LYS A 317 -19.76 7.22 5.64
CA LYS A 317 -20.45 6.04 5.08
C LYS A 317 -19.49 4.98 4.52
N TYR A 318 -18.28 5.39 4.13
CA TYR A 318 -17.32 4.60 3.36
C TYR A 318 -16.06 4.31 4.18
N ILE A 319 -15.56 3.08 4.16
CA ILE A 319 -14.30 2.69 4.79
C ILE A 319 -13.15 3.18 3.90
N ASP A 320 -12.21 3.93 4.48
CA ASP A 320 -11.04 4.40 3.74
C ASP A 320 -10.20 3.25 3.15
N GLY A 321 -9.64 3.47 1.96
CA GLY A 321 -8.78 2.51 1.27
C GLY A 321 -8.89 2.55 -0.26
N PHE A 322 -8.27 1.55 -0.88
CA PHE A 322 -8.31 1.30 -2.32
C PHE A 322 -9.50 0.41 -2.69
N TYR A 323 -10.20 0.75 -3.77
CA TYR A 323 -11.28 -0.06 -4.35
C TYR A 323 -11.19 -0.07 -5.87
N SER A 324 -11.57 -1.17 -6.50
CA SER A 324 -11.59 -1.32 -7.96
C SER A 324 -12.90 -1.96 -8.41
N ALA A 325 -13.52 -1.38 -9.43
CA ALA A 325 -14.73 -1.90 -10.05
C ALA A 325 -14.79 -1.62 -11.55
N TYR A 326 -15.68 -2.36 -12.21
CA TYR A 326 -15.93 -2.33 -13.65
C TYR A 326 -17.23 -1.59 -13.94
N GLY A 327 -17.30 -0.85 -15.06
CA GLY A 327 -18.54 -0.28 -15.59
C GLY A 327 -19.35 -1.28 -16.42
N GLU A 328 -20.35 -0.81 -17.16
CA GLU A 328 -21.15 -1.63 -18.07
C GLU A 328 -20.31 -2.21 -19.22
N ALA A 329 -20.37 -3.53 -19.37
CA ALA A 329 -19.51 -4.25 -20.30
C ALA A 329 -20.14 -4.46 -21.69
N ARG A 330 -19.29 -4.40 -22.72
CA ARG A 330 -19.69 -4.47 -24.14
C ARG A 330 -18.77 -5.42 -24.90
N ASP A 331 -19.16 -5.85 -26.09
CA ASP A 331 -18.37 -6.81 -26.89
C ASP A 331 -17.00 -6.25 -27.33
N LYS A 332 -16.81 -4.92 -27.28
CA LYS A 332 -15.53 -4.24 -27.52
C LYS A 332 -14.62 -4.17 -26.29
N GLY A 333 -15.11 -4.61 -25.12
CA GLY A 333 -14.47 -4.47 -23.81
C GLY A 333 -15.23 -3.54 -22.87
N VAL A 334 -14.65 -3.28 -21.70
CA VAL A 334 -15.25 -2.56 -20.57
C VAL A 334 -14.31 -1.47 -20.04
N GLU A 335 -14.82 -0.54 -19.25
CA GLU A 335 -14.02 0.40 -18.49
C GLU A 335 -13.85 -0.07 -17.04
N ARG A 336 -12.72 0.26 -16.43
CA ARG A 336 -12.44 0.00 -15.00
C ARG A 336 -11.99 1.30 -14.33
N ALA A 337 -12.41 1.51 -13.09
CA ALA A 337 -11.89 2.57 -12.24
C ALA A 337 -11.26 1.96 -10.98
N ASP A 338 -10.05 2.40 -10.70
CA ASP A 338 -9.35 2.12 -9.44
C ASP A 338 -9.32 3.42 -8.64
N ILE A 339 -9.88 3.42 -7.44
CA ILE A 339 -10.08 4.62 -6.62
C ILE A 339 -9.46 4.49 -5.24
N TYR A 340 -9.13 5.64 -4.65
CA TYR A 340 -8.84 5.76 -3.22
C TYR A 340 -9.87 6.65 -2.54
N ILE A 341 -10.47 6.16 -1.46
CA ILE A 341 -11.43 6.90 -0.63
C ILE A 341 -10.79 7.26 0.71
N ARG A 342 -10.88 8.54 1.10
CA ARG A 342 -10.44 9.10 2.40
C ARG A 342 -11.54 9.94 3.03
N ASN A 343 -11.93 9.64 4.25
CA ASN A 343 -13.06 10.27 4.97
C ASN A 343 -14.35 10.37 4.12
N GLY A 344 -14.56 9.43 3.20
CA GLY A 344 -15.71 9.42 2.27
C GLY A 344 -15.59 10.34 1.04
N LYS A 345 -14.41 10.92 0.77
CA LYS A 345 -14.06 11.59 -0.49
C LYS A 345 -13.18 10.72 -1.37
N LEU A 346 -13.33 10.84 -2.68
CA LEU A 346 -12.38 10.34 -3.67
C LEU A 346 -11.12 11.22 -3.68
N VAL A 347 -9.95 10.66 -3.36
CA VAL A 347 -8.68 11.40 -3.31
C VAL A 347 -7.71 11.08 -4.45
N ASP A 348 -7.89 9.94 -5.11
CA ASP A 348 -7.16 9.55 -6.33
C ASP A 348 -8.03 8.59 -7.15
N VAL A 349 -7.90 8.64 -8.48
CA VAL A 349 -8.57 7.75 -9.42
C VAL A 349 -7.69 7.46 -10.63
N GLN A 350 -7.58 6.19 -10.99
CA GLN A 350 -6.97 5.70 -12.21
C GLN A 350 -8.05 5.06 -13.09
N LEU A 351 -8.17 5.53 -14.33
CA LEU A 351 -9.19 5.11 -15.29
C LEU A 351 -8.56 4.23 -16.38
N TYR A 352 -9.15 3.08 -16.64
CA TYR A 352 -8.65 2.11 -17.61
C TYR A 352 -9.69 1.82 -18.70
N ARG A 353 -9.21 1.56 -19.93
CA ARG A 353 -10.05 1.05 -21.03
C ARG A 353 -9.56 -0.34 -21.41
N LEU A 354 -10.35 -1.35 -21.07
CA LEU A 354 -10.01 -2.74 -21.34
C LEU A 354 -10.53 -3.19 -22.71
N GLY A 355 -9.81 -4.09 -23.35
CA GLY A 355 -10.23 -4.73 -24.59
C GLY A 355 -11.33 -5.78 -24.38
N ALA A 356 -11.77 -6.41 -25.48
CA ALA A 356 -12.68 -7.56 -25.45
C ALA A 356 -12.10 -8.76 -24.67
N ASN A 357 -10.77 -8.86 -24.59
CA ASN A 357 -10.01 -9.82 -23.77
C ASN A 357 -9.83 -9.38 -22.31
N LEU A 358 -10.42 -8.24 -21.92
CA LEU A 358 -10.35 -7.65 -20.58
C LEU A 358 -8.92 -7.34 -20.08
N LEU A 359 -7.98 -7.17 -21.01
CA LEU A 359 -6.66 -6.61 -20.75
C LEU A 359 -6.67 -5.11 -21.04
N ASP A 360 -5.91 -4.33 -20.27
CA ASP A 360 -5.77 -2.90 -20.48
C ASP A 360 -5.16 -2.58 -21.85
N ARG A 361 -5.71 -1.57 -22.52
CA ARG A 361 -5.23 -1.07 -23.80
C ARG A 361 -4.16 0.01 -23.62
N GLY A 362 -4.17 0.76 -22.53
CA GLY A 362 -3.36 1.98 -22.37
C GLY A 362 -3.45 2.87 -23.62
N ASP A 363 -2.29 3.30 -24.13
CA ASP A 363 -2.16 4.13 -25.34
C ASP A 363 -2.69 3.49 -26.64
N THR A 364 -2.96 2.17 -26.65
CA THR A 364 -3.57 1.47 -27.80
C THR A 364 -5.10 1.52 -27.83
N ALA A 365 -5.73 2.23 -26.87
CA ALA A 365 -7.15 2.52 -26.90
C ALA A 365 -7.52 3.49 -28.04
N TYR A 366 -8.82 3.73 -28.23
CA TYR A 366 -9.28 4.74 -29.18
C TYR A 366 -8.73 6.13 -28.79
N ALA A 367 -8.19 6.86 -29.76
CA ALA A 367 -7.42 8.09 -29.50
C ALA A 367 -8.18 9.14 -28.69
N ASP A 368 -9.50 9.24 -28.86
CA ASP A 368 -10.32 10.21 -28.10
C ASP A 368 -10.62 9.72 -26.67
N VAL A 369 -10.64 8.41 -26.42
CA VAL A 369 -10.69 7.82 -25.06
C VAL A 369 -9.38 8.08 -24.32
N VAL A 370 -8.23 7.95 -24.99
CA VAL A 370 -6.92 8.30 -24.40
C VAL A 370 -6.87 9.79 -24.03
N LYS A 371 -7.31 10.68 -24.92
CA LYS A 371 -7.40 12.13 -24.64
C LYS A 371 -8.39 12.47 -23.52
N ALA A 372 -9.47 11.70 -23.39
CA ALA A 372 -10.52 11.93 -22.39
C ALA A 372 -10.13 11.49 -20.97
N ASN A 373 -9.16 10.58 -20.81
CA ASN A 373 -8.78 10.02 -19.52
C ASN A 373 -8.36 11.10 -18.51
N ALA A 374 -7.36 11.92 -18.84
CA ALA A 374 -6.87 12.99 -17.97
C ALA A 374 -7.94 14.05 -17.57
N PRO A 375 -8.73 14.63 -18.50
CA PRO A 375 -9.80 15.57 -18.11
C PRO A 375 -10.94 14.88 -17.34
N MET A 376 -11.22 13.59 -17.57
CA MET A 376 -12.18 12.83 -16.76
C MET A 376 -11.68 12.64 -15.32
N THR A 377 -10.43 12.23 -15.14
CA THR A 377 -9.77 12.14 -13.82
C THR A 377 -9.79 13.46 -13.08
N ALA A 378 -9.41 14.56 -13.73
CA ALA A 378 -9.46 15.91 -13.14
C ALA A 378 -10.89 16.34 -12.76
N LYS A 379 -11.91 15.85 -13.46
CA LYS A 379 -13.31 16.13 -13.20
C LYS A 379 -13.86 15.34 -12.00
N LEU A 380 -13.53 14.06 -11.90
CA LEU A 380 -13.88 13.20 -10.75
C LEU A 380 -13.23 13.70 -9.45
N LEU A 381 -12.03 14.29 -9.54
CA LEU A 381 -11.32 14.88 -8.41
C LEU A 381 -11.73 16.33 -8.10
N ALA A 382 -12.75 16.87 -8.78
CA ALA A 382 -13.19 18.25 -8.60
C ALA A 382 -14.13 18.43 -7.40
N ASN A 383 -14.26 19.69 -6.95
CA ASN A 383 -15.26 20.15 -5.97
C ASN A 383 -15.29 19.35 -4.64
N GLY A 384 -14.13 18.89 -4.20
CA GLY A 384 -13.98 18.16 -2.95
C GLY A 384 -14.43 16.70 -3.02
N SER A 385 -14.76 16.19 -4.22
CA SER A 385 -14.73 14.77 -4.56
C SER A 385 -15.64 13.84 -3.74
N TYR A 386 -16.83 14.31 -3.35
CA TYR A 386 -17.87 13.43 -2.83
C TYR A 386 -18.63 12.77 -4.00
N ILE A 387 -18.94 11.47 -3.86
CA ILE A 387 -19.75 10.73 -4.84
C ILE A 387 -21.12 11.38 -5.10
N GLU A 388 -21.70 12.03 -4.09
CA GLU A 388 -22.98 12.75 -4.17
C GLU A 388 -22.92 14.00 -5.07
N ASN A 389 -21.72 14.44 -5.49
CA ASN A 389 -21.51 15.54 -6.42
C ASN A 389 -21.22 15.09 -7.86
N PHE A 390 -21.12 13.78 -8.14
CA PHE A 390 -20.91 13.28 -9.49
C PHE A 390 -22.26 13.18 -10.22
N SER A 391 -22.27 13.39 -11.54
CA SER A 391 -23.50 13.32 -12.34
C SER A 391 -23.28 12.60 -13.66
N ASP A 392 -24.31 11.95 -14.20
CA ASP A 392 -24.25 11.31 -15.51
C ASP A 392 -24.14 12.29 -16.68
N ALA A 393 -24.48 13.57 -16.48
CA ALA A 393 -24.43 14.58 -17.53
C ALA A 393 -23.00 14.97 -17.96
N ASP A 394 -21.99 14.33 -17.37
CA ASP A 394 -20.62 14.83 -17.31
C ASP A 394 -19.64 14.26 -18.34
N ALA A 395 -20.14 13.55 -19.34
CA ALA A 395 -19.36 12.91 -20.39
C ALA A 395 -18.38 13.83 -21.15
N ILE A 396 -17.19 13.31 -21.46
CA ILE A 396 -16.23 13.99 -22.35
C ILE A 396 -16.62 13.77 -23.81
N SER A 397 -16.70 14.85 -24.58
CA SER A 397 -16.99 14.79 -26.02
C SER A 397 -15.97 13.93 -26.78
N GLY A 398 -16.46 13.01 -27.61
CA GLY A 398 -15.63 12.01 -28.32
C GLY A 398 -15.37 10.72 -27.53
N ALA A 399 -15.67 10.67 -26.23
CA ALA A 399 -15.49 9.50 -25.36
C ALA A 399 -16.71 9.24 -24.46
N THR A 400 -17.91 9.63 -24.91
CA THR A 400 -19.14 9.67 -24.10
C THR A 400 -19.47 8.33 -23.44
N GLU A 401 -19.46 7.23 -24.20
CA GLU A 401 -19.75 5.89 -23.69
C GLU A 401 -18.73 5.44 -22.62
N SER A 402 -17.43 5.66 -22.85
CA SER A 402 -16.40 5.39 -21.84
C SER A 402 -16.52 6.29 -20.62
N SER A 403 -16.97 7.54 -20.77
CA SER A 403 -17.18 8.45 -19.64
C SER A 403 -18.29 7.98 -18.71
N HIS A 404 -19.44 7.56 -19.24
CA HIS A 404 -20.51 6.98 -18.43
C HIS A 404 -20.07 5.68 -17.73
N SER A 405 -19.38 4.81 -18.47
CA SER A 405 -18.86 3.55 -17.94
C SER A 405 -17.78 3.76 -16.86
N TRP A 406 -16.97 4.83 -16.95
CA TRP A 406 -16.06 5.25 -15.88
C TRP A 406 -16.79 5.83 -14.65
N ASN A 407 -17.85 6.64 -14.83
CA ASN A 407 -18.69 7.10 -13.72
C ASN A 407 -19.26 5.91 -12.94
N GLU A 408 -19.90 4.98 -13.64
CA GLU A 408 -20.51 3.78 -13.05
C GLU A 408 -19.46 2.90 -12.35
N ALA A 409 -18.26 2.76 -12.92
CA ALA A 409 -17.16 2.06 -12.27
C ALA A 409 -16.74 2.74 -10.95
N VAL A 410 -16.72 4.08 -10.89
CA VAL A 410 -16.44 4.83 -9.65
C VAL A 410 -17.57 4.65 -8.63
N GLU A 411 -18.83 4.75 -9.04
CA GLU A 411 -20.01 4.52 -8.17
C GLU A 411 -20.01 3.12 -7.56
N ARG A 412 -19.81 2.09 -8.38
CA ARG A 412 -19.69 0.69 -7.93
C ARG A 412 -18.51 0.52 -6.96
N ALA A 413 -17.40 1.20 -7.17
CA ALA A 413 -16.26 1.16 -6.23
C ALA A 413 -16.55 1.89 -4.91
N PHE A 414 -17.36 2.97 -4.91
CA PHE A 414 -17.90 3.58 -3.69
C PHE A 414 -18.88 2.64 -2.96
N GLU A 415 -19.71 1.89 -3.67
CA GLU A 415 -20.55 0.85 -3.06
C GLU A 415 -19.72 -0.25 -2.37
N LYS A 416 -18.62 -0.73 -3.00
CA LYS A 416 -17.68 -1.67 -2.35
C LYS A 416 -17.12 -1.13 -1.03
N ALA A 417 -16.96 0.20 -0.94
CA ALA A 417 -16.42 0.86 0.23
C ALA A 417 -17.44 1.06 1.37
N LEU A 418 -18.74 0.81 1.17
CA LEU A 418 -19.76 1.04 2.22
C LEU A 418 -19.44 0.26 3.51
N ALA A 419 -19.42 0.98 4.64
CA ALA A 419 -19.19 0.40 5.96
C ALA A 419 -20.32 -0.52 6.43
N VAL A 420 -21.51 -0.38 5.84
CA VAL A 420 -22.65 -1.29 6.00
C VAL A 420 -23.12 -1.67 4.60
N GLN A 421 -22.86 -2.93 4.23
CA GLN A 421 -23.25 -3.49 2.94
C GLN A 421 -24.75 -3.82 2.90
N ASP A 422 -25.35 -3.75 1.70
CA ASP A 422 -26.78 -4.03 1.46
C ASP A 422 -27.14 -5.54 1.50
N GLY A 423 -26.13 -6.41 1.61
CA GLY A 423 -26.28 -7.86 1.59
C GLY A 423 -26.34 -8.49 0.19
N LYS A 424 -26.27 -7.68 -0.88
CA LYS A 424 -26.13 -8.15 -2.25
C LYS A 424 -24.71 -8.68 -2.48
N LYS A 425 -24.60 -9.66 -3.37
CA LYS A 425 -23.31 -10.27 -3.77
C LYS A 425 -22.74 -9.58 -4.99
N TYR A 426 -23.61 -9.21 -5.91
CA TYR A 426 -23.25 -8.65 -7.21
C TYR A 426 -23.89 -7.29 -7.44
N PHE A 427 -23.25 -6.48 -8.26
CA PHE A 427 -23.88 -5.34 -8.93
C PHE A 427 -24.88 -5.83 -9.98
N GLU A 428 -25.92 -5.05 -10.21
CA GLU A 428 -26.88 -5.29 -11.28
C GLU A 428 -26.32 -4.74 -12.61
N GLY A 429 -26.67 -5.35 -13.76
CA GLY A 429 -26.24 -4.88 -15.08
C GLY A 429 -25.41 -5.89 -15.88
N THR A 430 -24.74 -5.43 -16.94
CA THR A 430 -24.01 -6.28 -17.90
C THR A 430 -22.52 -6.37 -17.56
N PHE A 431 -22.00 -7.56 -17.30
CA PHE A 431 -20.59 -7.82 -16.96
C PHE A 431 -19.90 -8.72 -17.97
N ALA A 432 -18.71 -8.33 -18.40
CA ALA A 432 -17.88 -9.17 -19.26
C ALA A 432 -17.05 -10.14 -18.41
N GLY A 433 -16.81 -11.33 -18.93
CA GLY A 433 -15.80 -12.24 -18.40
C GLY A 433 -15.14 -13.05 -19.50
N VAL A 434 -13.86 -13.36 -19.32
CA VAL A 434 -12.98 -13.98 -20.34
C VAL A 434 -12.13 -15.05 -19.68
N ASP A 435 -12.07 -16.24 -20.30
CA ASP A 435 -11.23 -17.32 -19.78
C ASP A 435 -9.73 -16.98 -19.89
N ASN A 436 -8.94 -17.57 -19.00
CA ASN A 436 -7.47 -17.37 -18.91
C ASN A 436 -6.68 -17.76 -20.16
N GLN A 437 -7.32 -18.34 -21.18
CA GLN A 437 -6.75 -18.65 -22.50
C GLN A 437 -7.32 -17.80 -23.64
N SER A 438 -8.20 -16.82 -23.35
CA SER A 438 -8.86 -15.94 -24.34
C SER A 438 -9.49 -16.72 -25.51
N ARG A 439 -10.32 -17.71 -25.21
CA ARG A 439 -11.09 -18.52 -26.17
C ARG A 439 -12.58 -18.15 -26.16
N VAL A 440 -13.10 -17.76 -24.99
CA VAL A 440 -14.50 -17.36 -24.80
C VAL A 440 -14.56 -16.02 -24.06
N LEU A 441 -15.33 -15.08 -24.62
CA LEU A 441 -15.86 -13.90 -23.93
C LEU A 441 -17.34 -14.14 -23.66
N LEU A 442 -17.78 -13.90 -22.44
CA LEU A 442 -19.21 -13.80 -22.10
C LEU A 442 -19.56 -12.36 -21.74
N LEU A 443 -20.69 -11.88 -22.23
CA LEU A 443 -21.43 -10.79 -21.59
C LEU A 443 -22.56 -11.42 -20.77
N THR A 444 -22.58 -11.11 -19.48
CA THR A 444 -23.45 -11.73 -18.47
C THR A 444 -24.32 -10.66 -17.83
N ASP A 445 -25.61 -10.69 -18.11
CA ASP A 445 -26.58 -9.76 -17.52
C ASP A 445 -26.94 -10.32 -16.13
N ILE A 446 -26.66 -9.58 -15.06
CA ILE A 446 -26.92 -9.97 -13.67
C ILE A 446 -28.09 -9.15 -13.12
N GLN A 447 -29.07 -9.86 -12.55
CA GLN A 447 -30.23 -9.26 -11.91
C GLN A 447 -30.60 -10.01 -10.63
N ASN A 448 -30.81 -9.30 -9.53
CA ASN A 448 -31.16 -9.83 -8.21
C ASN A 448 -30.24 -10.98 -7.75
N ASP A 449 -28.92 -10.76 -7.78
CA ASP A 449 -27.87 -11.73 -7.49
C ASP A 449 -27.89 -13.02 -8.35
N LYS A 450 -28.53 -12.98 -9.53
CA LYS A 450 -28.64 -14.12 -10.45
C LYS A 450 -28.21 -13.73 -11.86
N VAL A 451 -27.65 -14.71 -12.57
CA VAL A 451 -27.43 -14.62 -14.02
C VAL A 451 -28.79 -14.65 -14.71
N ALA A 452 -29.18 -13.54 -15.33
CA ALA A 452 -30.44 -13.39 -16.06
C ALA A 452 -30.29 -13.77 -17.54
N LYS A 453 -29.13 -13.45 -18.14
CA LYS A 453 -28.81 -13.74 -19.54
C LYS A 453 -27.30 -13.90 -19.72
N VAL A 454 -26.91 -14.72 -20.69
CA VAL A 454 -25.52 -14.87 -21.14
C VAL A 454 -25.47 -14.70 -22.66
N THR A 455 -24.50 -13.94 -23.15
CA THR A 455 -24.17 -13.78 -24.58
C THR A 455 -22.73 -14.22 -24.80
N THR A 456 -22.55 -15.37 -25.47
CA THR A 456 -21.25 -16.00 -25.72
C THR A 456 -20.64 -15.54 -27.04
N TYR A 457 -19.38 -15.12 -26.98
CA TYR A 457 -18.53 -14.82 -28.14
C TYR A 457 -17.29 -15.73 -28.10
N LEU A 458 -16.79 -16.11 -29.28
CA LEU A 458 -15.58 -16.93 -29.42
C LEU A 458 -14.44 -16.08 -29.99
N PHE A 459 -13.21 -16.34 -29.54
CA PHE A 459 -12.01 -15.78 -30.12
C PHE A 459 -11.41 -16.71 -31.18
N ASP A 460 -10.71 -16.14 -32.15
CA ASP A 460 -9.83 -16.83 -33.09
C ASP A 460 -8.43 -17.07 -32.49
N GLU A 461 -7.57 -17.79 -33.22
CA GLU A 461 -6.19 -18.07 -32.81
C GLU A 461 -5.32 -16.82 -32.66
N ALA A 462 -5.75 -15.67 -33.21
CA ALA A 462 -5.08 -14.38 -33.08
C ALA A 462 -5.61 -13.54 -31.89
N GLY A 463 -6.54 -14.09 -31.08
CA GLY A 463 -7.11 -13.40 -29.93
C GLY A 463 -8.12 -12.29 -30.30
N LYS A 464 -8.72 -12.36 -31.48
CA LYS A 464 -9.78 -11.46 -31.95
C LYS A 464 -11.13 -12.19 -31.93
N LEU A 465 -12.22 -11.48 -31.61
CA LEU A 465 -13.56 -12.07 -31.67
C LEU A 465 -13.92 -12.49 -33.11
N ILE A 466 -14.32 -13.75 -33.27
CA ILE A 466 -14.93 -14.28 -34.48
C ILE A 466 -16.32 -13.63 -34.59
N LYS A 467 -16.65 -13.08 -35.75
CA LYS A 467 -17.97 -12.49 -35.96
C LYS A 467 -19.03 -13.58 -36.11
N ASN A 468 -20.28 -13.25 -35.82
CA ASN A 468 -21.36 -14.22 -35.87
C ASN A 468 -21.55 -14.84 -37.27
N GLU A 469 -21.36 -14.06 -38.33
CA GLU A 469 -21.40 -14.54 -39.73
C GLU A 469 -20.23 -15.46 -40.12
N ASP A 470 -19.11 -15.40 -39.38
CA ASP A 470 -17.89 -16.18 -39.62
C ASP A 470 -17.83 -17.47 -38.76
N LEU A 471 -18.82 -17.71 -37.88
CA LEU A 471 -18.91 -18.93 -37.05
C LEU A 471 -19.35 -20.14 -37.88
N SER A 472 -18.63 -21.26 -37.73
CA SER A 472 -19.08 -22.57 -38.25
C SER A 472 -20.35 -23.06 -37.55
N GLU A 473 -21.11 -23.94 -38.21
CA GLU A 473 -22.35 -24.53 -37.66
C GLU A 473 -22.16 -25.14 -36.26
N ALA A 474 -21.03 -25.82 -36.03
CA ALA A 474 -20.69 -26.39 -34.74
C ALA A 474 -20.42 -25.34 -33.65
N GLN A 475 -19.81 -24.20 -34.02
CA GLN A 475 -19.61 -23.07 -33.12
C GLN A 475 -20.92 -22.33 -32.81
N GLN A 476 -21.78 -22.14 -33.81
CA GLN A 476 -23.12 -21.56 -33.61
C GLN A 476 -23.97 -22.42 -32.66
N ALA A 477 -23.97 -23.75 -32.86
CA ALA A 477 -24.64 -24.69 -31.96
C ALA A 477 -24.05 -24.66 -30.54
N PHE A 478 -22.73 -24.53 -30.39
CA PHE A 478 -22.08 -24.35 -29.09
C PHE A 478 -22.51 -23.05 -28.41
N VAL A 479 -22.47 -21.92 -29.11
CA VAL A 479 -22.85 -20.59 -28.59
C VAL A 479 -24.31 -20.58 -28.10
N ALA A 480 -25.24 -21.14 -28.88
CA ALA A 480 -26.64 -21.25 -28.48
C ALA A 480 -26.81 -22.07 -27.19
N ALA A 481 -26.19 -23.26 -27.13
CA ALA A 481 -26.25 -24.14 -25.96
C ALA A 481 -25.51 -23.58 -24.73
N ALA A 482 -24.48 -22.77 -24.93
CA ALA A 482 -23.76 -22.09 -23.85
C ALA A 482 -24.61 -20.97 -23.22
N ASN A 483 -25.25 -20.13 -24.05
CA ASN A 483 -26.12 -19.04 -23.59
C ASN A 483 -27.24 -19.56 -22.68
N GLU A 484 -27.96 -20.61 -23.09
CA GLU A 484 -29.02 -21.22 -22.29
C GLU A 484 -28.44 -22.01 -21.09
N GLY A 485 -27.42 -22.83 -21.35
CA GLY A 485 -26.86 -23.76 -20.37
C GLY A 485 -26.20 -23.06 -19.17
N LEU A 486 -25.55 -21.92 -19.38
CA LEU A 486 -24.89 -21.15 -18.33
C LEU A 486 -25.90 -20.42 -17.44
N VAL A 487 -26.99 -19.87 -18.00
CA VAL A 487 -28.09 -19.28 -17.21
C VAL A 487 -28.74 -20.34 -16.31
N LEU A 488 -29.02 -21.54 -16.84
CA LEU A 488 -29.72 -22.59 -16.10
C LEU A 488 -28.84 -23.38 -15.12
N LYS A 489 -27.54 -23.55 -15.40
CA LYS A 489 -26.67 -24.48 -14.66
C LYS A 489 -25.37 -23.84 -14.14
N GLY A 490 -24.97 -22.68 -14.64
CA GLY A 490 -23.71 -22.02 -14.30
C GLY A 490 -22.51 -22.97 -14.32
N ALA A 491 -21.75 -23.00 -13.22
CA ALA A 491 -20.61 -23.89 -13.04
C ALA A 491 -20.93 -25.40 -13.18
N ASN A 492 -22.20 -25.82 -13.00
CA ASN A 492 -22.64 -27.21 -13.12
C ASN A 492 -22.98 -27.65 -14.56
N LEU A 493 -22.76 -26.79 -15.57
CA LEU A 493 -23.00 -27.12 -16.98
C LEU A 493 -22.20 -28.36 -17.43
N GLY A 494 -22.87 -29.34 -18.04
CA GLY A 494 -22.20 -30.51 -18.65
C GLY A 494 -21.49 -30.14 -19.96
N SER A 495 -20.63 -31.03 -20.48
CA SER A 495 -19.98 -30.81 -21.79
C SER A 495 -21.02 -30.63 -22.90
N ILE A 496 -20.93 -29.53 -23.65
CA ILE A 496 -21.78 -29.24 -24.81
C ILE A 496 -21.20 -29.95 -26.03
N GLY A 497 -21.96 -30.84 -26.67
CA GLY A 497 -21.64 -31.38 -28.01
C GLY A 497 -20.25 -32.00 -28.19
N GLY A 498 -19.64 -32.53 -27.12
CA GLY A 498 -18.25 -33.03 -27.13
C GLY A 498 -17.17 -31.94 -27.04
N GLN A 499 -17.54 -30.66 -27.09
CA GLN A 499 -16.66 -29.49 -26.95
C GLN A 499 -16.29 -29.24 -25.47
N GLY A 500 -15.68 -30.23 -24.81
CA GLY A 500 -15.30 -30.15 -23.40
C GLY A 500 -14.39 -28.96 -23.07
N GLY A 501 -13.43 -28.65 -23.95
CA GLY A 501 -12.52 -27.52 -23.79
C GLY A 501 -13.21 -26.15 -23.82
N LEU A 502 -14.06 -25.89 -24.82
CA LEU A 502 -14.85 -24.65 -24.89
C LEU A 502 -15.89 -24.57 -23.77
N THR A 503 -16.48 -25.70 -23.34
CA THR A 503 -17.38 -25.71 -22.17
C THR A 503 -16.65 -25.25 -20.91
N LEU A 504 -15.41 -25.71 -20.69
CA LEU A 504 -14.59 -25.29 -19.55
C LEU A 504 -14.19 -23.81 -19.65
N ALA A 505 -13.84 -23.34 -20.85
CA ALA A 505 -13.59 -21.92 -21.13
C ALA A 505 -14.80 -21.06 -20.75
N ALA A 506 -15.99 -21.42 -21.23
CA ALA A 506 -17.22 -20.69 -20.96
C ALA A 506 -17.58 -20.65 -19.45
N LYS A 507 -17.31 -21.72 -18.70
CA LYS A 507 -17.44 -21.70 -17.23
C LYS A 507 -16.43 -20.76 -16.54
N ALA A 508 -15.18 -20.76 -16.99
CA ALA A 508 -14.15 -19.88 -16.43
C ALA A 508 -14.48 -18.41 -16.72
N ALA A 509 -14.92 -18.11 -17.96
CA ALA A 509 -15.42 -16.80 -18.35
C ALA A 509 -16.66 -16.37 -17.54
N LEU A 510 -17.58 -17.29 -17.22
CA LEU A 510 -18.72 -16.97 -16.35
C LEU A 510 -18.28 -16.63 -14.92
N GLN A 511 -17.37 -17.42 -14.33
CA GLN A 511 -16.85 -17.13 -13.00
C GLN A 511 -16.15 -15.76 -12.97
N ASP A 512 -15.34 -15.47 -13.99
CA ASP A 512 -14.64 -14.19 -14.13
C ASP A 512 -15.62 -13.00 -14.30
N ALA A 513 -16.74 -13.18 -15.03
CA ALA A 513 -17.81 -12.17 -15.10
C ALA A 513 -18.48 -11.93 -13.74
N LEU A 514 -18.72 -12.99 -12.96
CA LEU A 514 -19.27 -12.90 -11.60
C LEU A 514 -18.27 -12.23 -10.64
N ASP A 515 -16.96 -12.47 -10.80
CA ASP A 515 -15.93 -11.81 -10.00
C ASP A 515 -15.86 -10.31 -10.33
N ASN A 516 -15.89 -9.93 -11.62
CA ASN A 516 -15.96 -8.53 -12.08
C ASN A 516 -17.22 -7.82 -11.56
N ALA A 517 -18.32 -8.56 -11.39
CA ALA A 517 -19.58 -8.07 -10.83
C ALA A 517 -19.64 -8.04 -9.29
N SER A 518 -18.65 -8.60 -8.59
CA SER A 518 -18.73 -8.77 -7.14
C SER A 518 -18.70 -7.44 -6.40
N LYS A 519 -19.61 -7.25 -5.43
CA LYS A 519 -19.55 -6.15 -4.45
C LYS A 519 -18.40 -6.33 -3.44
N THR A 520 -17.79 -7.50 -3.37
CA THR A 520 -16.61 -7.74 -2.52
C THR A 520 -15.35 -7.24 -3.24
N GLN A 521 -14.49 -6.52 -2.51
CA GLN A 521 -13.18 -6.12 -3.02
C GLN A 521 -12.22 -7.32 -3.04
N SER A 522 -11.53 -7.52 -4.17
CA SER A 522 -10.42 -8.48 -4.27
C SER A 522 -9.30 -8.11 -3.28
N ASN A 523 -8.57 -9.11 -2.77
CA ASN A 523 -7.36 -8.89 -1.96
C ASN A 523 -6.17 -8.40 -2.81
N TYR A 524 -6.26 -8.51 -4.14
CA TYR A 524 -5.24 -8.11 -5.09
C TYR A 524 -5.75 -7.06 -6.07
N ARG A 525 -4.88 -6.11 -6.42
CA ARG A 525 -5.03 -5.12 -7.49
C ARG A 525 -4.98 -5.81 -8.85
N ASP A 526 -5.67 -5.23 -9.81
CA ASP A 526 -5.76 -5.77 -11.16
C ASP A 526 -4.83 -5.02 -12.10
N GLY A 527 -4.01 -5.75 -12.86
CA GLY A 527 -2.95 -5.14 -13.68
C GLY A 527 -1.78 -6.07 -13.94
N LYS A 528 -0.69 -5.52 -14.47
CA LYS A 528 0.54 -6.26 -14.76
C LYS A 528 1.59 -5.98 -13.69
N PHE A 529 2.09 -7.04 -13.05
CA PHE A 529 3.06 -6.99 -11.97
C PHE A 529 4.32 -7.80 -12.34
N THR A 530 5.49 -7.18 -12.22
CA THR A 530 6.77 -7.85 -12.48
C THR A 530 7.44 -8.24 -11.17
N GLY A 531 7.91 -9.49 -11.07
CA GLY A 531 8.72 -10.01 -9.96
C GLY A 531 10.01 -10.69 -10.44
N TYR A 532 10.97 -10.88 -9.54
CA TYR A 532 12.33 -11.36 -9.83
C TYR A 532 12.81 -12.47 -8.90
N GLY A 533 13.14 -13.62 -9.48
CA GLY A 533 13.58 -14.81 -8.76
C GLY A 533 15.05 -15.13 -8.95
N GLY A 534 15.76 -15.25 -7.82
CA GLY A 534 17.10 -15.83 -7.74
C GLY A 534 18.12 -15.12 -8.62
N ALA A 535 18.42 -13.86 -8.33
CA ALA A 535 19.54 -13.16 -8.98
C ALA A 535 20.90 -13.76 -8.57
N TYR A 536 21.81 -13.84 -9.53
CA TYR A 536 23.18 -14.33 -9.38
C TYR A 536 24.11 -13.69 -10.43
N ASP A 537 25.38 -14.08 -10.45
CA ASP A 537 26.45 -13.55 -11.34
C ASP A 537 26.20 -13.74 -12.85
N LYS A 538 25.04 -14.29 -13.25
CA LYS A 538 24.61 -14.45 -14.66
C LYS A 538 23.23 -13.83 -14.91
N GLY A 539 22.75 -12.96 -14.02
CA GLY A 539 21.45 -12.31 -14.07
C GLY A 539 20.39 -13.02 -13.23
N ALA A 540 19.11 -12.93 -13.61
CA ALA A 540 17.99 -13.43 -12.82
C ALA A 540 16.93 -14.16 -13.67
N ASN A 541 15.88 -14.63 -13.02
CA ASN A 541 14.64 -15.07 -13.66
C ASN A 541 13.57 -14.00 -13.37
N GLN A 542 12.73 -13.68 -14.35
CA GLN A 542 11.69 -12.65 -14.23
C GLN A 542 10.34 -13.28 -14.58
N ALA A 543 9.30 -12.87 -13.85
CA ALA A 543 7.91 -13.18 -14.19
C ALA A 543 7.12 -11.87 -14.30
N ASP A 544 6.49 -11.69 -15.45
CA ASP A 544 5.54 -10.63 -15.74
C ASP A 544 4.15 -11.23 -15.65
N VAL A 545 3.41 -10.97 -14.57
CA VAL A 545 2.12 -11.60 -14.25
C VAL A 545 1.00 -10.57 -14.40
N THR A 546 0.01 -10.87 -15.24
CA THR A 546 -1.22 -10.07 -15.34
C THR A 546 -2.29 -10.69 -14.46
N LEU A 547 -2.71 -9.95 -13.43
CA LEU A 547 -3.73 -10.35 -12.47
C LEU A 547 -5.06 -9.64 -12.74
N ARG A 548 -6.15 -10.38 -12.50
CA ARG A 548 -7.53 -9.90 -12.55
C ARG A 548 -8.38 -10.63 -11.51
N ASN A 549 -8.99 -9.91 -10.58
CA ASN A 549 -9.59 -10.44 -9.35
C ASN A 549 -8.69 -11.48 -8.64
N GLY A 550 -7.39 -11.20 -8.56
CA GLY A 550 -6.38 -12.11 -7.99
C GLY A 550 -6.05 -13.36 -8.83
N LYS A 551 -6.58 -13.50 -10.04
CA LYS A 551 -6.29 -14.62 -10.96
C LYS A 551 -5.28 -14.25 -12.03
N ILE A 552 -4.32 -15.14 -12.31
CA ILE A 552 -3.41 -15.07 -13.46
C ILE A 552 -4.24 -15.23 -14.74
N VAL A 553 -4.34 -14.15 -15.50
CA VAL A 553 -5.01 -14.09 -16.82
C VAL A 553 -4.02 -13.83 -17.96
N GLY A 554 -2.78 -13.50 -17.62
CA GLY A 554 -1.64 -13.49 -18.53
C GLY A 554 -0.36 -13.70 -17.74
N ILE A 555 0.64 -14.34 -18.35
CA ILE A 555 1.96 -14.49 -17.73
C ILE A 555 3.04 -14.63 -18.80
N ASP A 556 4.15 -13.93 -18.62
CA ASP A 556 5.38 -14.11 -19.38
C ASP A 556 6.56 -14.38 -18.44
N LEU A 557 7.44 -15.31 -18.85
CA LEU A 557 8.53 -15.82 -18.02
C LEU A 557 9.84 -15.69 -18.80
N TYR A 558 10.83 -15.04 -18.19
CA TYR A 558 12.09 -14.69 -18.85
C TYR A 558 13.31 -15.12 -18.05
N ARG A 559 14.42 -15.35 -18.75
CA ARG A 559 15.74 -15.57 -18.14
C ARG A 559 16.63 -14.40 -18.52
N VAL A 560 16.68 -13.37 -17.67
CA VAL A 560 17.35 -12.09 -17.98
C VAL A 560 18.84 -12.09 -17.63
N GLY A 561 19.69 -11.58 -18.53
CA GLY A 561 21.13 -11.44 -18.30
C GLY A 561 21.47 -10.43 -17.20
N VAL A 562 22.76 -10.25 -16.90
CA VAL A 562 23.24 -9.21 -15.96
C VAL A 562 22.93 -7.79 -16.45
N ASN A 563 22.76 -7.62 -17.77
CA ASN A 563 22.29 -6.39 -18.41
C ASN A 563 20.75 -6.22 -18.39
N MET A 564 20.02 -7.07 -17.65
CA MET A 564 18.55 -7.08 -17.56
C MET A 564 17.86 -7.16 -18.94
N VAL A 565 18.43 -7.92 -19.88
CA VAL A 565 17.82 -8.25 -21.18
C VAL A 565 17.44 -9.72 -21.19
N ASP A 566 16.25 -10.07 -21.67
CA ASP A 566 15.88 -11.48 -21.84
C ASP A 566 16.85 -12.19 -22.78
N ARG A 567 17.26 -13.39 -22.39
CA ARG A 567 18.19 -14.21 -23.17
C ARG A 567 17.49 -14.98 -24.29
N GLY A 568 16.18 -15.22 -24.21
CA GLY A 568 15.43 -15.99 -25.19
C GLY A 568 16.14 -17.31 -25.56
N SER A 569 16.40 -17.50 -26.86
CA SER A 569 17.10 -18.68 -27.40
C SER A 569 18.57 -18.84 -26.95
N SER A 570 19.18 -17.81 -26.35
CA SER A 570 20.54 -17.88 -25.77
C SER A 570 20.56 -18.34 -24.31
N ALA A 571 19.41 -18.65 -23.71
CA ALA A 571 19.32 -19.26 -22.38
C ALA A 571 19.74 -20.75 -22.40
N TYR A 572 19.80 -21.39 -21.24
CA TYR A 572 20.07 -22.82 -21.14
C TYR A 572 18.91 -23.63 -21.77
N ALA A 573 19.22 -24.67 -22.53
CA ALA A 573 18.23 -25.45 -23.29
C ALA A 573 17.06 -25.99 -22.43
N ASP A 574 17.35 -26.49 -21.23
CA ASP A 574 16.31 -26.95 -20.29
C ASP A 574 15.40 -25.81 -19.80
N VAL A 575 15.92 -24.59 -19.66
CA VAL A 575 15.11 -23.41 -19.27
C VAL A 575 14.19 -23.00 -20.42
N ILE A 576 14.70 -23.01 -21.66
CA ILE A 576 13.90 -22.76 -22.87
C ILE A 576 12.75 -23.78 -22.98
N ARG A 577 13.02 -25.06 -22.69
CA ARG A 577 12.02 -26.13 -22.65
C ARG A 577 11.03 -25.99 -21.48
N ALA A 578 11.47 -25.48 -20.33
CA ALA A 578 10.65 -25.35 -19.12
C ALA A 578 9.68 -24.17 -19.16
N ILE A 579 10.07 -23.02 -19.74
CA ILE A 579 9.26 -21.80 -19.81
C ILE A 579 7.81 -22.05 -20.31
N PRO A 580 7.55 -22.69 -21.47
CA PRO A 580 6.18 -22.90 -21.94
C PRO A 580 5.37 -23.84 -21.04
N ILE A 581 6.02 -24.85 -20.43
CA ILE A 581 5.37 -25.79 -19.49
C ILE A 581 4.93 -25.05 -18.22
N LEU A 582 5.82 -24.22 -17.66
CA LEU A 582 5.53 -23.40 -16.49
C LEU A 582 4.46 -22.35 -16.79
N LYS A 583 4.53 -21.65 -17.93
CA LYS A 583 3.50 -20.68 -18.38
C LYS A 583 2.11 -21.32 -18.42
N ALA A 584 1.97 -22.49 -19.05
CA ALA A 584 0.70 -23.23 -19.07
C ALA A 584 0.25 -23.65 -17.65
N SER A 585 1.18 -24.09 -16.80
CA SER A 585 0.89 -24.55 -15.43
C SER A 585 0.41 -23.41 -14.53
N PHE A 586 1.04 -22.23 -14.58
CA PHE A 586 0.62 -21.05 -13.82
C PHE A 586 -0.74 -20.52 -14.29
N ILE A 587 -0.97 -20.44 -15.60
CA ILE A 587 -2.27 -20.05 -16.17
C ILE A 587 -3.38 -20.99 -15.67
N ASN A 588 -3.14 -22.30 -15.71
CA ASN A 588 -4.10 -23.31 -15.23
C ASN A 588 -4.30 -23.28 -13.71
N GLY A 589 -3.26 -22.97 -12.94
CA GLY A 589 -3.38 -22.78 -11.48
C GLY A 589 -4.25 -21.59 -11.13
N ALA A 590 -4.15 -20.50 -11.91
CA ALA A 590 -4.90 -19.26 -11.82
C ALA A 590 -4.76 -18.47 -10.50
N THR A 591 -4.86 -19.06 -9.31
CA THR A 591 -4.73 -18.34 -8.02
C THR A 591 -3.31 -18.43 -7.45
N ARG A 592 -2.99 -17.60 -6.45
CA ARG A 592 -1.70 -17.60 -5.75
C ARG A 592 -1.39 -18.95 -5.09
N GLU A 593 -2.40 -19.56 -4.47
CA GLU A 593 -2.28 -20.82 -3.73
C GLU A 593 -1.91 -21.95 -4.69
N ASN A 594 -2.60 -22.03 -5.82
CA ASN A 594 -2.34 -23.02 -6.88
C ASN A 594 -1.02 -22.74 -7.60
N ALA A 595 -0.67 -21.46 -7.84
CA ALA A 595 0.61 -21.07 -8.42
C ALA A 595 1.80 -21.50 -7.54
N ALA A 596 1.65 -21.47 -6.21
CA ALA A 596 2.65 -21.98 -5.29
C ALA A 596 2.84 -23.52 -5.37
N GLN A 597 1.80 -24.26 -5.76
CA GLN A 597 1.85 -25.72 -5.96
C GLN A 597 2.34 -26.16 -7.35
N VAL A 598 2.72 -25.24 -8.24
CA VAL A 598 3.24 -25.61 -9.58
C VAL A 598 4.54 -26.41 -9.43
N ASP A 599 4.58 -27.57 -10.08
CA ASP A 599 5.75 -28.46 -10.07
C ASP A 599 6.95 -27.88 -10.81
N ALA A 600 8.14 -28.15 -10.28
CA ALA A 600 9.39 -27.81 -10.95
C ALA A 600 9.64 -28.72 -12.17
N VAL A 601 10.06 -28.13 -13.30
CA VAL A 601 10.36 -28.91 -14.50
C VAL A 601 11.72 -29.59 -14.35
N SER A 602 11.74 -30.91 -14.46
CA SER A 602 12.98 -31.72 -14.44
C SER A 602 13.99 -31.22 -15.46
N GLY A 603 15.27 -31.13 -15.07
CA GLY A 603 16.36 -30.50 -15.83
C GLY A 603 16.47 -28.97 -15.63
N ALA A 604 15.40 -28.30 -15.18
CA ALA A 604 15.35 -26.85 -14.97
C ALA A 604 14.97 -26.45 -13.54
N THR A 605 15.10 -27.35 -12.56
CA THR A 605 14.56 -27.21 -11.18
C THR A 605 14.89 -25.87 -10.53
N SER A 606 16.15 -25.42 -10.55
CA SER A 606 16.56 -24.15 -9.95
C SER A 606 15.90 -22.93 -10.63
N SER A 607 15.76 -22.95 -11.96
CA SER A 607 15.04 -21.90 -12.68
C SER A 607 13.53 -21.98 -12.48
N SER A 608 12.95 -23.17 -12.32
CA SER A 608 11.53 -23.34 -12.01
C SER A 608 11.18 -22.74 -10.64
N GLU A 609 11.95 -23.06 -9.59
CA GLU A 609 11.73 -22.48 -8.26
C GLU A 609 12.00 -20.96 -8.23
N ALA A 610 12.98 -20.48 -8.99
CA ALA A 610 13.18 -19.04 -9.16
C ALA A 610 11.98 -18.37 -9.86
N LEU A 611 11.43 -18.95 -10.93
CA LEU A 611 10.24 -18.42 -11.60
C LEU A 611 8.99 -18.48 -10.70
N LYS A 612 8.83 -19.53 -9.87
CA LYS A 612 7.80 -19.58 -8.81
C LYS A 612 7.96 -18.45 -7.79
N SER A 613 9.18 -18.17 -7.34
CA SER A 613 9.48 -17.02 -6.47
C SER A 613 9.14 -15.68 -7.14
N ALA A 614 9.43 -15.53 -8.44
CA ALA A 614 9.10 -14.33 -9.20
C ALA A 614 7.56 -14.13 -9.29
N VAL A 615 6.80 -15.19 -9.57
CA VAL A 615 5.32 -15.14 -9.55
C VAL A 615 4.79 -14.82 -8.15
N SER A 616 5.37 -15.39 -7.10
CA SER A 616 4.96 -15.08 -5.72
C SER A 616 5.24 -13.62 -5.34
N GLN A 617 6.27 -12.98 -5.88
CA GLN A 617 6.54 -11.56 -5.66
C GLN A 617 5.60 -10.66 -6.46
N ALA A 618 5.30 -11.02 -7.71
CA ALA A 618 4.29 -10.31 -8.50
C ALA A 618 2.92 -10.32 -7.80
N TYR A 619 2.56 -11.41 -7.13
CA TYR A 619 1.40 -11.47 -6.25
C TYR A 619 1.49 -10.54 -5.04
N LYS A 620 2.65 -10.49 -4.35
CA LYS A 620 2.84 -9.57 -3.20
C LYS A 620 2.67 -8.11 -3.61
N ARG A 621 3.27 -7.70 -4.72
CA ARG A 621 3.14 -6.35 -5.31
C ARG A 621 1.71 -5.96 -5.71
N ALA A 622 0.84 -6.96 -5.83
CA ALA A 622 -0.56 -6.74 -6.11
C ALA A 622 -1.42 -6.68 -4.84
N GLU A 623 -0.92 -7.01 -3.65
CA GLU A 623 -1.72 -7.00 -2.42
C GLU A 623 -2.29 -5.60 -2.14
N ILE A 624 -3.59 -5.53 -1.83
CA ILE A 624 -4.29 -4.27 -1.53
C ILE A 624 -4.13 -3.90 -0.05
N SER A 625 -4.11 -4.91 0.81
CA SER A 625 -3.85 -4.79 2.24
C SER A 625 -2.86 -5.89 2.62
N GLU A 626 -1.72 -5.49 3.17
CA GLU A 626 -0.76 -6.38 3.81
C GLU A 626 -1.09 -6.44 5.30
N SER A 627 -1.38 -7.63 5.84
CA SER A 627 -1.58 -7.82 7.30
C SER A 627 -0.38 -7.31 8.11
N TYR A 628 0.82 -7.37 7.53
CA TYR A 628 2.04 -6.77 8.06
C TYR A 628 2.79 -6.12 6.91
N LYS A 629 2.90 -4.79 6.91
CA LYS A 629 3.56 -4.07 5.83
C LYS A 629 5.06 -4.32 5.81
N THR A 630 5.57 -4.66 4.63
CA THR A 630 6.98 -5.00 4.42
C THR A 630 7.61 -4.12 3.35
N ALA A 631 8.76 -3.50 3.67
CA ALA A 631 9.45 -2.63 2.71
C ALA A 631 9.97 -3.39 1.48
N TYR A 632 10.45 -4.62 1.69
CA TYR A 632 11.08 -5.41 0.64
C TYR A 632 10.74 -6.89 0.80
N ALA A 633 10.62 -7.62 -0.31
CA ALA A 633 10.56 -9.06 -0.33
C ALA A 633 11.94 -9.65 0.03
N ASN A 634 11.97 -10.73 0.81
CA ASN A 634 13.21 -11.48 1.09
C ASN A 634 13.70 -12.20 -0.18
N GLY A 635 15.03 -12.22 -0.40
CA GLY A 635 15.65 -12.84 -1.58
C GLY A 635 16.88 -12.09 -2.09
N VAL A 636 17.34 -12.44 -3.28
CA VAL A 636 18.43 -11.73 -3.99
C VAL A 636 17.87 -11.13 -5.27
N PHE A 637 17.99 -9.81 -5.41
CA PHE A 637 17.32 -9.03 -6.44
C PHE A 637 18.32 -8.39 -7.40
N PRO A 638 18.03 -8.37 -8.71
CA PRO A 638 18.89 -7.75 -9.70
C PRO A 638 18.58 -6.25 -9.82
N GLY A 639 19.59 -5.43 -10.10
CA GLY A 639 19.42 -4.05 -10.53
C GLY A 639 20.46 -3.66 -11.57
N THR A 640 20.09 -2.75 -12.46
CA THR A 640 21.01 -2.16 -13.44
C THR A 640 20.84 -0.65 -13.47
N ASN A 641 21.90 0.07 -13.79
CA ASN A 641 21.78 1.49 -14.11
C ASN A 641 21.30 1.66 -15.57
N SER A 642 20.86 2.86 -15.94
CA SER A 642 20.22 3.17 -17.23
C SER A 642 21.04 2.81 -18.47
N ASP A 643 22.36 3.06 -18.46
CA ASP A 643 23.26 2.71 -19.57
C ASP A 643 23.72 1.24 -19.58
N LYS A 644 23.30 0.46 -18.57
CA LYS A 644 23.63 -0.96 -18.40
C LYS A 644 25.13 -1.26 -18.27
N SER A 645 25.92 -0.31 -17.77
CA SER A 645 27.35 -0.53 -17.45
C SER A 645 27.60 -1.02 -16.02
N VAL A 646 26.57 -1.08 -15.16
CA VAL A 646 26.67 -1.64 -13.80
C VAL A 646 25.49 -2.57 -13.51
N TYR A 647 25.80 -3.78 -13.04
CA TYR A 647 24.87 -4.73 -12.44
C TYR A 647 25.09 -4.81 -10.92
N VAL A 648 24.01 -4.74 -10.15
CA VAL A 648 24.01 -4.89 -8.70
C VAL A 648 23.10 -6.03 -8.27
N MET A 649 23.53 -6.77 -7.25
CA MET A 649 22.67 -7.71 -6.52
C MET A 649 22.45 -7.23 -5.08
N ALA A 650 21.21 -6.90 -4.73
CA ALA A 650 20.82 -6.66 -3.34
C ALA A 650 20.31 -7.96 -2.72
N THR A 651 20.90 -8.36 -1.59
CA THR A 651 20.35 -9.42 -0.73
C THR A 651 19.48 -8.77 0.34
N ILE A 652 18.23 -9.23 0.43
CA ILE A 652 17.24 -8.80 1.42
C ILE A 652 16.97 -9.97 2.37
N GLU A 653 17.14 -9.73 3.66
CA GLU A 653 16.80 -10.67 4.74
C GLU A 653 16.01 -9.91 5.81
N LYS A 654 15.00 -10.56 6.41
CA LYS A 654 14.09 -9.92 7.39
C LYS A 654 13.54 -8.58 6.88
N ASN A 655 13.22 -8.55 5.58
CA ASN A 655 12.60 -7.45 4.84
C ASN A 655 13.45 -6.16 4.82
N ILE A 656 14.76 -6.26 5.08
CA ILE A 656 15.72 -5.16 4.99
C ILE A 656 16.91 -5.53 4.08
N PRO A 657 17.53 -4.58 3.35
CA PRO A 657 18.71 -4.86 2.55
C PRO A 657 19.92 -5.11 3.46
N VAL A 658 20.54 -6.28 3.37
CA VAL A 658 21.66 -6.70 4.25
C VAL A 658 23.01 -6.74 3.56
N LYS A 659 23.05 -6.93 2.23
CA LYS A 659 24.28 -7.06 1.44
C LYS A 659 24.09 -6.55 0.02
N MET A 660 25.10 -5.89 -0.53
CA MET A 660 25.20 -5.54 -1.95
C MET A 660 26.39 -6.26 -2.60
N GLN A 661 26.29 -6.58 -3.89
CA GLN A 661 27.40 -7.04 -4.74
C GLN A 661 27.38 -6.27 -6.05
N VAL A 662 28.54 -5.83 -6.54
CA VAL A 662 28.67 -4.90 -7.67
C VAL A 662 29.50 -5.52 -8.79
N TYR A 663 28.98 -5.46 -10.01
CA TYR A 663 29.65 -5.95 -11.21
C TYR A 663 29.61 -4.88 -12.30
N PHE A 664 30.78 -4.44 -12.77
CA PHE A 664 30.88 -3.55 -13.92
C PHE A 664 30.77 -4.36 -15.22
N LEU A 665 30.08 -3.82 -16.21
CA LEU A 665 29.80 -4.47 -17.48
C LEU A 665 30.55 -3.78 -18.64
N ASP A 666 31.02 -4.58 -19.60
CA ASP A 666 31.58 -4.09 -20.85
C ASP A 666 30.49 -3.61 -21.83
N GLN A 667 30.89 -3.05 -22.97
CA GLN A 667 29.96 -2.60 -24.02
C GLN A 667 29.11 -3.74 -24.63
N ALA A 668 29.46 -5.01 -24.40
CA ALA A 668 28.68 -6.18 -24.80
C ALA A 668 27.77 -6.71 -23.67
N GLY A 669 27.69 -6.00 -22.53
CA GLY A 669 26.88 -6.38 -21.37
C GLY A 669 27.43 -7.57 -20.57
N LYS A 670 28.73 -7.87 -20.67
CA LYS A 670 29.40 -8.94 -19.91
C LYS A 670 30.17 -8.36 -18.73
N ILE A 671 30.27 -9.13 -17.65
CA ILE A 671 31.06 -8.75 -16.47
C ILE A 671 32.52 -8.54 -16.86
N ILE A 672 33.05 -7.35 -16.53
CA ILE A 672 34.48 -7.05 -16.61
C ILE A 672 35.19 -7.85 -15.52
N ALA A 673 36.22 -8.59 -15.90
CA ALA A 673 37.01 -9.37 -14.95
C ALA A 673 37.75 -8.46 -13.95
N ASP A 674 37.93 -8.94 -12.72
CA ASP A 674 38.48 -8.14 -11.60
C ASP A 674 39.88 -7.56 -11.90
N ASP A 675 40.69 -8.25 -12.73
CA ASP A 675 42.02 -7.81 -13.18
C ASP A 675 41.99 -6.64 -14.20
N LYS A 676 40.80 -6.26 -14.67
CA LYS A 676 40.58 -5.24 -15.71
C LYS A 676 39.73 -4.05 -15.24
N LEU A 677 39.34 -4.02 -13.96
CA LEU A 677 38.65 -2.88 -13.37
C LEU A 677 39.62 -1.70 -13.20
N SER A 678 39.12 -0.47 -13.37
CA SER A 678 39.89 0.72 -12.99
C SER A 678 40.08 0.81 -11.47
N ALA A 679 41.03 1.62 -11.02
CA ALA A 679 41.23 1.88 -9.59
C ALA A 679 39.95 2.43 -8.93
N ASP A 680 39.24 3.32 -9.62
CA ASP A 680 38.00 3.94 -9.13
C ASP A 680 36.85 2.92 -9.06
N GLN A 681 36.73 2.04 -10.06
CA GLN A 681 35.78 0.93 -10.05
C GLN A 681 36.03 -0.02 -8.87
N LEU A 682 37.29 -0.38 -8.64
CA LEU A 682 37.67 -1.23 -7.52
C LEU A 682 37.40 -0.56 -6.17
N ALA A 683 37.74 0.72 -6.02
CA ALA A 683 37.48 1.49 -4.80
C ALA A 683 35.98 1.62 -4.49
N VAL A 684 35.15 1.97 -5.49
CA VAL A 684 33.69 2.05 -5.33
C VAL A 684 33.10 0.69 -4.97
N ARG A 685 33.55 -0.39 -5.62
CA ARG A 685 33.08 -1.75 -5.30
C ARG A 685 33.44 -2.16 -3.88
N GLN A 686 34.67 -1.92 -3.43
CA GLN A 686 35.11 -2.24 -2.07
C GLN A 686 34.29 -1.50 -1.02
N GLU A 687 34.04 -0.20 -1.22
CA GLU A 687 33.23 0.63 -0.31
C GLU A 687 31.77 0.18 -0.24
N ILE A 688 31.16 -0.21 -1.38
CA ILE A 688 29.80 -0.75 -1.41
C ILE A 688 29.75 -2.13 -0.72
N GLU A 689 30.60 -3.08 -1.12
CA GLU A 689 30.52 -4.48 -0.66
C GLU A 689 30.91 -4.67 0.81
N ALA A 690 31.67 -3.74 1.40
CA ALA A 690 32.00 -3.71 2.83
C ALA A 690 30.86 -3.16 3.72
N GLY A 691 29.81 -2.56 3.14
CA GLY A 691 28.88 -1.65 3.80
C GLY A 691 27.86 -2.24 4.80
N THR A 692 28.16 -3.33 5.51
CA THR A 692 27.21 -3.95 6.47
C THR A 692 27.54 -3.61 7.91
N THR A 693 26.68 -2.84 8.58
CA THR A 693 26.80 -2.52 10.02
C THR A 693 25.43 -2.59 10.68
N ASN A 694 25.30 -3.32 11.79
CA ASN A 694 24.05 -3.45 12.56
C ASN A 694 22.84 -3.99 11.75
N GLY A 695 23.08 -4.86 10.77
CA GLY A 695 22.04 -5.61 10.04
C GLY A 695 21.43 -4.91 8.83
N LEU A 696 21.44 -3.57 8.77
CA LEU A 696 21.07 -2.82 7.57
C LEU A 696 22.33 -2.45 6.77
N HIS A 697 22.27 -2.60 5.45
CA HIS A 697 23.33 -2.15 4.56
C HIS A 697 23.39 -0.62 4.50
N LYS A 698 24.59 -0.03 4.54
CA LYS A 698 24.87 1.42 4.46
C LYS A 698 24.14 2.11 3.29
N TYR A 699 24.04 1.41 2.16
CA TYR A 699 23.38 1.87 0.94
C TYR A 699 21.97 1.28 0.73
N GLY A 700 21.43 0.58 1.73
CA GLY A 700 20.06 0.04 1.73
C GLY A 700 18.98 1.08 2.04
N TYR A 701 19.35 2.26 2.53
CA TYR A 701 18.44 3.37 2.78
C TYR A 701 18.98 4.68 2.20
N ARG A 702 18.15 5.38 1.42
CA ARG A 702 18.47 6.66 0.74
C ARG A 702 19.89 6.72 0.11
N PRO A 703 20.25 5.75 -0.75
CA PRO A 703 21.59 5.68 -1.33
C PRO A 703 21.94 6.92 -2.18
N ALA A 704 23.12 7.48 -1.93
CA ALA A 704 23.68 8.66 -2.58
C ALA A 704 25.11 8.40 -3.09
N ALA A 705 25.51 9.13 -4.15
CA ALA A 705 26.86 9.07 -4.72
C ALA A 705 27.91 9.63 -3.74
N PHE A 706 29.12 9.11 -3.81
CA PHE A 706 30.24 9.39 -2.91
C PHE A 706 31.59 9.35 -3.64
N GLY A 707 32.62 9.92 -3.03
CA GLY A 707 33.98 9.95 -3.58
C GLY A 707 34.61 11.33 -3.49
N ASP A 708 35.91 11.37 -3.22
CA ASP A 708 36.68 12.61 -3.06
C ASP A 708 37.16 13.19 -4.42
N SER A 709 37.09 12.40 -5.49
CA SER A 709 37.33 12.84 -6.87
C SER A 709 36.06 12.74 -7.72
N ASP A 710 36.00 13.53 -8.80
CA ASP A 710 34.85 13.53 -9.71
C ASP A 710 34.70 12.19 -10.45
N GLU A 711 35.80 11.47 -10.71
CA GLU A 711 35.80 10.14 -11.32
C GLU A 711 35.15 9.09 -10.40
N VAL A 712 35.59 9.01 -9.13
CA VAL A 712 35.01 8.11 -8.12
C VAL A 712 33.53 8.44 -7.91
N LYS A 713 33.18 9.72 -7.90
CA LYS A 713 31.81 10.22 -7.75
C LYS A 713 30.92 9.90 -8.96
N ALA A 714 31.46 9.93 -10.18
CA ALA A 714 30.76 9.52 -11.39
C ALA A 714 30.52 7.99 -11.40
N VAL A 715 31.53 7.20 -11.04
CA VAL A 715 31.42 5.73 -10.95
C VAL A 715 30.42 5.32 -9.86
N SER A 716 30.51 5.90 -8.67
CA SER A 716 29.56 5.62 -7.59
C SER A 716 28.14 6.06 -7.92
N GLY A 717 27.96 7.17 -8.66
CA GLY A 717 26.66 7.59 -9.18
C GLY A 717 25.93 6.50 -9.97
N LYS A 718 26.64 5.81 -10.88
CA LYS A 718 26.09 4.67 -11.64
C LYS A 718 25.78 3.47 -10.74
N VAL A 719 26.66 3.15 -9.80
CA VAL A 719 26.42 2.03 -8.85
C VAL A 719 25.20 2.31 -7.95
N ILE A 720 25.02 3.55 -7.52
CA ILE A 720 23.88 4.00 -6.71
C ILE A 720 22.57 3.96 -7.50
N GLU A 721 22.59 4.26 -8.80
CA GLU A 721 21.46 4.06 -9.71
C GLU A 721 21.09 2.58 -9.83
N ALA A 722 22.08 1.69 -10.02
CA ALA A 722 21.86 0.24 -10.03
C ALA A 722 21.35 -0.32 -8.68
N ILE A 723 21.84 0.20 -7.54
CA ILE A 723 21.31 -0.11 -6.21
C ILE A 723 19.84 0.30 -6.11
N LYS A 724 19.48 1.52 -6.55
CA LYS A 724 18.08 1.98 -6.56
C LYS A 724 17.19 1.08 -7.42
N SER A 725 17.65 0.69 -8.61
CA SER A 725 16.95 -0.30 -9.46
C SER A 725 16.78 -1.66 -8.74
N SER A 726 17.80 -2.13 -8.03
CA SER A 726 17.75 -3.41 -7.30
C SER A 726 16.78 -3.37 -6.12
N LEU A 727 16.76 -2.27 -5.37
CA LEU A 727 15.81 -2.02 -4.28
C LEU A 727 14.38 -1.81 -4.81
N GLU A 728 14.23 -1.15 -5.96
CA GLU A 728 12.92 -1.03 -6.62
C GLU A 728 12.39 -2.40 -7.03
N ASN A 729 13.23 -3.27 -7.59
CA ASN A 729 12.87 -4.65 -7.94
C ASN A 729 12.62 -5.56 -6.71
N ALA A 730 13.17 -5.21 -5.55
CA ALA A 730 12.93 -5.88 -4.27
C ALA A 730 11.69 -5.40 -3.53
N GLY A 731 11.18 -4.21 -3.86
CA GLY A 731 10.01 -3.63 -3.22
C GLY A 731 8.76 -4.48 -3.40
N ILE A 732 7.87 -4.39 -2.43
CA ILE A 732 6.50 -4.89 -2.49
C ILE A 732 5.59 -3.68 -2.71
#